data_AF-A0A5E3X0V6-F1
#
_entry.id   AF-A0A5E3X0V6-F1
#
_cell.length_a   1.000
_cell.length_b   1.000
_cell.length_c   1.000
_cell.angle_alpha   90.00
_cell.angle_beta   90.00
_cell.angle_gamma   90.00
#
_symmetry.space_group_name_H-M   'P 1'
#
loop_
_entity.id
_entity.type
_entity.pdbx_description
1 polymer ?
#
loop_
_entity_poly.entity_id
_entity_poly.type
_entity_poly.pdbx_seq_one_letter_code
_entity_poly.pdbx_strand_id
1 'polypeptide(L)'
;MDSDTESEGDFIPSAAITSDAPFVLRQPQATSDLNVLDAIGVLVATAPRATSLGSDPNLHTNVVAASSSLNCLLDDLLRADVRERLDICASFELFLELLREDFFVSLFTHRRAVYSILRTLGDTSSISVPWTDVLLLKMCRIVNLISSGYAPVAASTQLLDAQALWAVRQLPQDTKDLAPATYSTYASPGMRKLALQLVFAACIVRPAMTGDLGPSSITITPTDIESVARYYGDIAARRAGGLGDDEKLSCAMATVLCATVSMDRASDSPSPTSRPYFISLIFGCLHALFDVGRLTLLGDDPLDPAQLVILSWGHVLPWCWRCCADPRSADMTLVSSLTTAWLRHQSRGATDDGWKSTTLDLLMRDLPLSATHILQLLYRIIDTLHNEEQAHHEGVTRLAHQVCWSMAQLSDPLLEGRIMFFPDTVLHLCTMFLHFIGGAETALNVAESALQALLHAEPSDVRTAAERLAESLDFPTALDRAVTTIRKLLAHPSGRVRPRPAQMLLAFVTVFGHRGATLPHYKPTMTMLSSAVSDHVCAGVQSSRELAVSLAISAPYLGAGGRTLSEEEVLSILYPEQPQDASSSSALDLLCAAAVSSYLLCSSSALQSMSALLKAEVWDFLRDALTLTIERRFVGEDEAMSVLVAHLIGRALSRLRGCSDTVFVEHAAESSWTSSLRSQRDALVKSDSPQDDYVRKELRARLAPDEELIFHLAQESHKSYQDNDQAGFGTQLVFHSFADSVFLIPVLLHDA
;
A
#
# COMPACT_ATOMS: atom_id res chain seq x y z
N MET A 1 21.53 -32.93 53.32
CA MET A 1 22.72 -33.70 52.92
C MET A 1 22.76 -33.64 51.41
N ASP A 2 23.56 -32.83 50.75
CA ASP A 2 24.69 -31.99 51.17
C ASP A 2 24.61 -30.64 50.43
N SER A 3 24.98 -29.57 51.14
CA SER A 3 24.89 -28.18 50.73
C SER A 3 26.29 -27.61 50.84
N ASP A 4 26.99 -27.50 49.71
CA ASP A 4 28.29 -26.82 49.65
C ASP A 4 28.09 -25.36 49.23
N THR A 5 28.27 -24.50 50.22
CA THR A 5 28.40 -23.05 50.13
C THR A 5 29.80 -22.68 49.65
N GLU A 6 29.92 -22.09 48.47
CA GLU A 6 31.18 -21.46 48.05
C GLU A 6 31.30 -20.06 48.65
N SER A 7 32.39 -19.86 49.38
CA SER A 7 32.79 -18.64 50.06
C SER A 7 33.41 -17.63 49.10
N GLU A 8 32.93 -16.38 49.14
CA GLU A 8 33.61 -15.22 48.54
C GLU A 8 34.97 -15.00 49.23
N GLY A 9 36.05 -15.27 48.50
CA GLY A 9 37.41 -14.96 48.91
C GLY A 9 37.83 -13.59 48.36
N ASP A 10 37.99 -12.61 49.24
CA ASP A 10 38.59 -11.31 48.95
C ASP A 10 40.01 -11.50 48.38
N PHE A 11 40.18 -11.15 47.10
CA PHE A 11 41.48 -11.13 46.44
C PHE A 11 42.08 -9.72 46.54
N ILE A 12 43.11 -9.59 47.36
CA ILE A 12 43.97 -8.40 47.43
C ILE A 12 44.85 -8.37 46.16
N PRO A 13 44.86 -7.31 45.34
CA PRO A 13 45.79 -7.22 44.21
C PRO A 13 47.18 -6.88 44.73
N SER A 14 48.07 -7.89 44.73
CA SER A 14 49.48 -7.73 45.04
C SER A 14 50.28 -7.27 43.82
N ALA A 15 51.00 -6.16 44.03
CA ALA A 15 52.27 -5.76 43.43
C ALA A 15 52.42 -5.69 41.90
N ALA A 16 52.70 -4.46 41.46
CA ALA A 16 53.25 -4.11 40.15
C ALA A 16 54.44 -5.02 39.76
N ILE A 17 54.30 -5.70 38.62
CA ILE A 17 55.42 -6.25 37.86
C ILE A 17 55.48 -5.47 36.55
N THR A 18 56.45 -4.58 36.46
CA THR A 18 56.88 -3.92 35.22
C THR A 18 57.49 -4.99 34.30
N SER A 19 56.78 -5.34 33.24
CA SER A 19 57.26 -6.21 32.17
C SER A 19 57.07 -5.47 30.83
N ASP A 20 58.18 -4.96 30.30
CA ASP A 20 58.32 -4.41 28.94
C ASP A 20 58.08 -5.51 27.88
N ALA A 21 56.83 -5.71 27.48
CA ALA A 21 56.46 -6.48 26.29
C ALA A 21 55.91 -5.50 25.22
N PRO A 22 56.63 -5.24 24.11
CA PRO A 22 56.25 -4.22 23.11
C PRO A 22 55.15 -4.68 22.13
N PHE A 23 54.33 -5.67 22.47
CA PHE A 23 53.31 -6.20 21.56
C PHE A 23 51.93 -6.28 22.23
N VAL A 24 51.48 -5.14 22.75
CA VAL A 24 50.07 -4.93 23.11
C VAL A 24 49.52 -3.97 22.08
N LEU A 25 48.63 -4.45 21.21
CA LEU A 25 47.77 -3.60 20.37
C LEU A 25 46.95 -2.71 21.31
N ARG A 26 47.51 -1.55 21.70
CA ARG A 26 46.79 -0.47 22.37
C ARG A 26 45.57 -0.15 21.52
N GLN A 27 44.42 0.05 22.17
CA GLN A 27 43.27 0.67 21.51
C GLN A 27 43.75 1.87 20.70
N PRO A 28 43.39 1.99 19.42
CA PRO A 28 43.90 3.06 18.60
C PRO A 28 43.36 4.40 19.12
N GLN A 29 44.25 5.22 19.65
CA GLN A 29 43.99 6.64 19.97
C GLN A 29 44.34 7.56 18.79
N ALA A 30 44.65 7.02 17.62
CA ALA A 30 44.98 7.80 16.44
C ALA A 30 43.70 8.08 15.64
N THR A 31 43.32 9.35 15.54
CA THR A 31 42.41 9.84 14.50
C THR A 31 43.09 9.61 13.16
N SER A 32 42.71 8.55 12.46
CA SER A 32 43.20 8.26 11.11
C SER A 32 42.40 9.09 10.10
N ASP A 33 43.06 9.82 9.21
CA ASP A 33 42.43 10.58 8.11
C ASP A 33 41.94 9.68 6.95
N LEU A 34 41.91 8.36 7.14
CA LEU A 34 41.44 7.40 6.12
C LEU A 34 39.92 7.44 6.01
N ASN A 35 39.41 7.59 4.79
CA ASN A 35 38.01 7.38 4.49
C ASN A 35 37.62 5.91 4.77
N VAL A 36 36.38 5.66 5.20
CA VAL A 36 35.86 4.34 5.53
C VAL A 36 35.98 3.37 4.35
N LEU A 37 35.64 3.80 3.13
CA LEU A 37 35.75 2.94 1.94
C LEU A 37 37.20 2.55 1.65
N ASP A 38 38.14 3.47 1.85
CA ASP A 38 39.57 3.19 1.70
C ASP A 38 40.05 2.23 2.80
N ALA A 39 39.57 2.40 4.04
CA ALA A 39 39.85 1.49 5.15
C ALA A 39 39.34 0.06 4.87
N ILE A 40 38.13 -0.08 4.32
CA ILE A 40 37.58 -1.37 3.85
C ILE A 40 38.49 -1.96 2.77
N GLY A 41 38.84 -1.18 1.75
CA GLY A 41 39.72 -1.61 0.65
C GLY A 41 41.09 -2.08 1.13
N VAL A 42 41.70 -1.37 2.08
CA VAL A 42 42.97 -1.75 2.72
C VAL A 42 42.84 -3.08 3.45
N LEU A 43 41.79 -3.29 4.25
CA LEU A 43 41.62 -4.54 5.00
C LEU A 43 41.34 -5.74 4.09
N VAL A 44 40.57 -5.55 3.01
CA VAL A 44 40.33 -6.58 1.99
C VAL A 44 41.62 -6.94 1.26
N ALA A 45 42.38 -5.94 0.78
CA ALA A 45 43.62 -6.17 0.04
C ALA A 45 44.72 -6.81 0.90
N THR A 46 44.71 -6.57 2.21
CA THR A 46 45.72 -7.10 3.14
C THR A 46 45.37 -8.47 3.71
N ALA A 47 44.12 -8.93 3.62
CA ALA A 47 43.67 -10.21 4.17
C ALA A 47 44.49 -11.43 3.71
N PRO A 48 44.87 -11.57 2.41
CA PRO A 48 45.71 -12.69 1.96
C PRO A 48 47.10 -12.71 2.64
N ARG A 49 47.57 -11.56 3.13
CA ARG A 49 48.87 -11.38 3.80
C ARG A 49 48.74 -11.28 5.32
N ALA A 50 47.55 -11.51 5.90
CA ALA A 50 47.30 -11.28 7.32
C ALA A 50 48.22 -12.10 8.25
N THR A 51 48.67 -13.28 7.84
CA THR A 51 49.62 -14.11 8.61
C THR A 51 51.01 -13.47 8.76
N SER A 52 51.34 -12.47 7.93
CA SER A 52 52.60 -11.72 8.00
C SER A 52 52.54 -10.47 8.89
N LEU A 53 51.40 -10.21 9.59
CA LEU A 53 51.22 -9.03 10.45
C LEU A 53 52.32 -8.87 11.52
N GLY A 54 52.80 -9.98 12.08
CA GLY A 54 53.85 -9.96 13.11
C GLY A 54 55.25 -9.63 12.57
N SER A 55 55.45 -9.70 11.26
CA SER A 55 56.75 -9.52 10.60
C SER A 55 56.86 -8.26 9.74
N ASP A 56 55.74 -7.69 9.28
CA ASP A 56 55.70 -6.54 8.39
C ASP A 56 55.13 -5.29 9.12
N PRO A 57 55.99 -4.33 9.53
CA PRO A 57 55.55 -3.16 10.31
C PRO A 57 54.70 -2.18 9.48
N ASN A 58 54.85 -2.17 8.16
CA ASN A 58 54.04 -1.32 7.29
C ASN A 58 52.63 -1.90 7.15
N LEU A 59 52.53 -3.22 6.99
CA LEU A 59 51.26 -3.93 7.00
C LEU A 59 50.51 -3.70 8.32
N HIS A 60 51.21 -3.82 9.46
CA HIS A 60 50.64 -3.57 10.78
C HIS A 60 50.11 -2.14 10.91
N THR A 61 50.90 -1.14 10.51
CA THR A 61 50.48 0.28 10.56
C THR A 61 49.23 0.54 9.72
N ASN A 62 49.16 -0.02 8.51
CA ASN A 62 48.00 0.13 7.63
C ASN A 62 46.73 -0.52 8.21
N VAL A 63 46.86 -1.72 8.79
CA VAL A 63 45.74 -2.44 9.42
C VAL A 63 45.27 -1.74 10.69
N VAL A 64 46.18 -1.19 11.49
CA VAL A 64 45.82 -0.37 12.66
C VAL A 64 45.09 0.89 12.23
N ALA A 65 45.62 1.64 11.26
CA ALA A 65 44.96 2.84 10.76
C ALA A 65 43.55 2.55 10.23
N ALA A 66 43.39 1.53 9.36
CA ALA A 66 42.09 1.14 8.81
C ALA A 66 41.11 0.65 9.88
N SER A 67 41.56 -0.20 10.83
CA SER A 67 40.69 -0.67 11.92
C SER A 67 40.27 0.46 12.86
N SER A 68 41.09 1.50 13.02
CA SER A 68 40.75 2.71 13.78
C SER A 68 39.62 3.48 13.10
N SER A 69 39.71 3.73 11.80
CA SER A 69 38.68 4.45 11.03
C SER A 69 37.33 3.73 11.11
N LEU A 70 37.34 2.39 10.95
CA LEU A 70 36.12 1.58 11.07
C LEU A 70 35.56 1.61 12.49
N ASN A 71 36.42 1.53 13.51
CA ASN A 71 35.99 1.55 14.90
C ASN A 71 35.35 2.89 15.29
N CYS A 72 35.86 4.00 14.74
CA CYS A 72 35.25 5.33 14.87
C CYS A 72 33.85 5.38 14.24
N LEU A 73 33.70 4.95 12.98
CA LEU A 73 32.38 4.87 12.32
C LEU A 73 31.37 4.08 13.17
N LEU A 74 31.76 2.90 13.66
CA LEU A 74 30.86 2.07 14.47
C LEU A 74 30.55 2.72 15.83
N ASP A 75 31.50 3.45 16.44
CA ASP A 75 31.23 4.22 17.65
C ASP A 75 30.25 5.37 17.39
N ASP A 76 30.37 6.04 16.25
CA ASP A 76 29.48 7.14 15.86
C ASP A 76 28.07 6.61 15.60
N LEU A 77 27.92 5.49 14.89
CA LEU A 77 26.63 4.82 14.68
C LEU A 77 25.98 4.34 15.99
N LEU A 78 26.77 3.89 16.96
CA LEU A 78 26.26 3.47 18.28
C LEU A 78 25.86 4.65 19.17
N ARG A 79 26.40 5.84 18.92
CA ARG A 79 26.10 7.07 19.68
C ARG A 79 25.08 7.98 18.99
N ALA A 80 24.79 7.74 17.71
CA ALA A 80 23.90 8.56 16.91
C ALA A 80 22.50 8.65 17.53
N ASP A 81 21.99 9.88 17.69
CA ASP A 81 20.60 10.12 18.07
C ASP A 81 19.72 10.08 16.81
N VAL A 82 18.64 9.29 16.85
CA VAL A 82 17.65 9.09 15.79
C VAL A 82 17.08 10.39 15.23
N ARG A 83 17.19 11.49 15.99
CA ARG A 83 16.74 12.83 15.61
C ARG A 83 17.62 13.49 14.54
N GLU A 84 18.86 13.08 14.37
CA GLU A 84 19.82 13.60 13.37
C GLU A 84 19.78 12.76 12.07
N ARG A 85 18.59 12.59 11.48
CA ARG A 85 18.30 11.59 10.43
C ARG A 85 19.17 11.66 9.16
N LEU A 86 19.66 12.84 8.75
CA LEU A 86 20.36 13.00 7.46
C LEU A 86 21.78 12.41 7.48
N ASP A 87 22.53 12.59 8.58
CA ASP A 87 23.89 12.06 8.72
C ASP A 87 23.90 10.55 8.98
N ILE A 88 22.80 10.04 9.53
CA ILE A 88 22.61 8.63 9.83
C ILE A 88 22.50 7.80 8.54
N CYS A 89 21.74 8.25 7.53
CA CYS A 89 21.58 7.51 6.27
C CYS A 89 22.91 7.28 5.52
N ALA A 90 23.79 8.29 5.46
CA ALA A 90 25.10 8.13 4.82
C ALA A 90 26.01 7.16 5.61
N SER A 91 25.97 7.25 6.95
CA SER A 91 26.71 6.33 7.84
C SER A 91 26.19 4.90 7.73
N PHE A 92 24.90 4.74 7.45
CA PHE A 92 24.25 3.46 7.18
C PHE A 92 24.71 2.80 5.90
N GLU A 93 24.77 3.55 4.80
CA GLU A 93 25.29 3.04 3.53
C GLU A 93 26.72 2.51 3.70
N LEU A 94 27.56 3.24 4.44
CA LEU A 94 28.91 2.79 4.80
C LEU A 94 28.91 1.53 5.68
N PHE A 95 27.94 1.39 6.59
CA PHE A 95 27.78 0.17 7.38
C PHE A 95 27.40 -1.04 6.52
N LEU A 96 26.55 -0.86 5.50
CA LEU A 96 26.19 -1.94 4.57
C LEU A 96 27.39 -2.45 3.77
N GLU A 97 28.37 -1.59 3.47
CA GLU A 97 29.65 -2.00 2.87
C GLU A 97 30.47 -2.93 3.78
N LEU A 98 30.35 -2.80 5.11
CA LEU A 98 30.96 -3.74 6.07
C LEU A 98 30.27 -5.10 6.13
N LEU A 99 29.05 -5.21 5.59
CA LEU A 99 28.32 -6.48 5.49
C LEU A 99 28.53 -7.18 4.14
N ARG A 100 29.33 -6.58 3.23
CA ARG A 100 29.67 -7.21 1.95
C ARG A 100 30.50 -8.47 2.15
N GLU A 101 30.32 -9.41 1.23
CA GLU A 101 30.99 -10.70 1.29
C GLU A 101 32.51 -10.60 1.36
N ASP A 102 33.10 -9.82 0.48
CA ASP A 102 34.55 -9.65 0.40
C ASP A 102 35.16 -9.16 1.72
N PHE A 103 34.52 -8.17 2.34
CA PHE A 103 34.96 -7.63 3.62
C PHE A 103 34.73 -8.61 4.77
N PHE A 104 33.56 -9.25 4.82
CA PHE A 104 33.21 -10.17 5.89
C PHE A 104 34.16 -11.38 5.91
N VAL A 105 34.47 -11.97 4.76
CA VAL A 105 35.46 -13.05 4.63
C VAL A 105 36.88 -12.57 5.00
N SER A 106 37.23 -11.35 4.60
CA SER A 106 38.52 -10.74 4.94
C SER A 106 38.68 -10.52 6.45
N LEU A 107 37.62 -10.10 7.14
CA LEU A 107 37.62 -9.87 8.58
C LEU A 107 37.87 -11.17 9.37
N PHE A 108 37.24 -12.27 8.98
CA PHE A 108 37.50 -13.59 9.59
C PHE A 108 38.90 -14.13 9.25
N THR A 109 39.44 -13.81 8.07
CA THR A 109 40.83 -14.13 7.71
C THR A 109 41.83 -13.41 8.63
N HIS A 110 41.61 -12.12 8.87
CA HIS A 110 42.38 -11.34 9.84
C HIS A 110 42.23 -11.89 11.26
N ARG A 111 41.01 -12.23 11.68
CA ARG A 111 40.74 -12.83 12.99
C ARG A 111 41.56 -14.10 13.19
N ARG A 112 41.53 -15.03 12.22
CA ARG A 112 42.30 -16.28 12.26
C ARG A 112 43.81 -16.02 12.36
N ALA A 113 44.33 -15.05 11.60
CA ALA A 113 45.74 -14.68 11.63
C ALA A 113 46.16 -14.10 12.99
N VAL A 114 45.36 -13.19 13.57
CA VAL A 114 45.62 -12.59 14.89
C VAL A 114 45.61 -13.68 15.98
N TYR A 115 44.64 -14.59 15.97
CA TYR A 115 44.61 -15.70 16.92
C TYR A 115 45.78 -16.68 16.74
N SER A 116 46.27 -16.87 15.52
CA SER A 116 47.50 -17.65 15.27
C SER A 116 48.72 -16.97 15.92
N ILE A 117 48.85 -15.65 15.76
CA ILE A 117 49.95 -14.87 16.36
C ILE A 117 49.87 -14.91 17.89
N LEU A 118 48.69 -14.68 18.47
CA LEU A 118 48.47 -14.73 19.91
C LEU A 118 48.82 -16.10 20.51
N ARG A 119 48.51 -17.20 19.81
CA ARG A 119 48.91 -18.55 20.23
C ARG A 119 50.42 -18.74 20.22
N THR A 120 51.13 -18.19 19.24
CA THR A 120 52.60 -18.30 19.16
C THR A 120 53.33 -17.47 20.22
N LEU A 121 52.73 -16.39 20.70
CA LEU A 121 53.31 -15.50 21.71
C LEU A 121 53.24 -16.06 23.14
N GLY A 122 52.55 -17.19 23.36
CA GLY A 122 52.52 -17.89 24.66
C GLY A 122 51.79 -17.14 25.79
N ASP A 123 51.23 -15.98 25.50
CA ASP A 123 50.63 -15.07 26.49
C ASP A 123 49.16 -15.46 26.72
N THR A 124 48.95 -16.61 27.38
CA THR A 124 47.60 -17.11 27.71
C THR A 124 47.02 -16.46 28.98
N SER A 125 47.82 -15.67 29.71
CA SER A 125 47.43 -15.05 30.99
C SER A 125 46.98 -13.59 30.88
N SER A 126 47.29 -12.88 29.79
CA SER A 126 46.85 -11.49 29.58
C SER A 126 45.61 -11.44 28.68
N ILE A 127 44.58 -10.71 29.12
CA ILE A 127 43.28 -10.54 28.46
C ILE A 127 43.46 -9.62 27.23
N SER A 128 44.20 -10.06 26.22
CA SER A 128 44.31 -9.33 24.96
C SER A 128 43.06 -9.57 24.11
N VAL A 129 42.32 -8.50 23.85
CA VAL A 129 41.11 -8.52 23.00
C VAL A 129 41.53 -8.11 21.59
N PRO A 130 41.41 -8.99 20.58
CA PRO A 130 41.78 -8.63 19.22
C PRO A 130 40.81 -7.59 18.65
N TRP A 131 41.31 -6.65 17.85
CA TRP A 131 40.51 -5.59 17.25
C TRP A 131 39.34 -6.13 16.39
N THR A 132 39.54 -7.29 15.75
CA THR A 132 38.51 -7.98 14.97
C THR A 132 37.29 -8.33 15.82
N ASP A 133 37.51 -8.72 17.09
CA ASP A 133 36.42 -9.09 18.00
C ASP A 133 35.66 -7.84 18.48
N VAL A 134 36.37 -6.72 18.69
CA VAL A 134 35.72 -5.44 19.00
C VAL A 134 34.82 -4.98 17.85
N LEU A 135 35.29 -5.05 16.61
CA LEU A 135 34.49 -4.71 15.44
C LEU A 135 33.27 -5.62 15.30
N LEU A 136 33.44 -6.95 15.38
CA LEU A 136 32.33 -7.90 15.28
C LEU A 136 31.27 -7.65 16.35
N LEU A 137 31.67 -7.37 17.58
CA LEU A 137 30.74 -7.05 18.66
C LEU A 137 29.95 -5.77 18.39
N LYS A 138 30.63 -4.73 17.91
CA LYS A 138 29.97 -3.46 17.56
C LYS A 138 29.03 -3.63 16.38
N MET A 139 29.43 -4.39 15.35
CA MET A 139 28.55 -4.75 14.23
C MET A 139 27.29 -5.46 14.74
N CYS A 140 27.40 -6.45 15.62
CA CYS A 140 26.25 -7.12 16.23
C CYS A 140 25.31 -6.15 16.95
N ARG A 141 25.87 -5.20 17.71
CA ARG A 141 25.08 -4.19 18.43
C ARG A 141 24.37 -3.23 17.49
N ILE A 142 25.05 -2.78 16.45
CA ILE A 142 24.47 -1.94 15.41
C ILE A 142 23.34 -2.70 14.70
N VAL A 143 23.55 -3.95 14.33
CA VAL A 143 22.50 -4.80 13.72
C VAL A 143 21.26 -4.87 14.62
N ASN A 144 21.42 -5.07 15.93
CA ASN A 144 20.28 -5.03 16.85
C ASN A 144 19.57 -3.68 16.81
N LEU A 145 20.33 -2.59 16.94
CA LEU A 145 19.81 -1.22 16.98
C LEU A 145 19.03 -0.87 15.70
N ILE A 146 19.57 -1.23 14.54
CA ILE A 146 18.94 -1.02 13.24
C ILE A 146 17.67 -1.87 13.14
N SER A 147 17.79 -3.15 13.49
CA SER A 147 16.68 -4.10 13.37
C SER A 147 15.48 -3.74 14.26
N SER A 148 15.74 -3.12 15.41
CA SER A 148 14.72 -2.66 16.36
C SER A 148 14.25 -1.22 16.13
N GLY A 149 14.58 -0.61 14.98
CA GLY A 149 14.16 0.77 14.66
C GLY A 149 14.68 1.82 15.64
N TYR A 150 15.89 1.61 16.17
CA TYR A 150 16.51 2.44 17.21
C TYR A 150 15.71 2.58 18.51
N ALA A 151 14.81 1.63 18.80
CA ALA A 151 14.19 1.58 20.12
C ALA A 151 15.30 1.52 21.19
N PRO A 152 15.30 2.40 22.21
CA PRO A 152 16.32 2.40 23.25
C PRO A 152 16.18 1.10 24.03
N VAL A 153 17.01 0.12 23.71
CA VAL A 153 17.14 -1.10 24.53
C VAL A 153 17.59 -0.62 25.90
N ALA A 154 16.77 -0.85 26.92
CA ALA A 154 16.97 -0.34 28.26
C ALA A 154 18.42 -0.56 28.72
N ALA A 155 19.14 0.54 28.88
CA ALA A 155 20.38 0.71 29.62
C ALA A 155 21.26 -0.55 29.81
N SER A 156 22.03 -0.92 28.79
CA SER A 156 23.44 -1.30 29.01
C SER A 156 24.31 -0.54 28.02
N THR A 157 24.40 0.77 28.25
CA THR A 157 25.40 1.68 27.68
C THR A 157 26.80 1.44 28.26
N GLN A 158 27.05 0.30 28.92
CA GLN A 158 28.42 -0.09 29.26
C GLN A 158 29.11 -0.58 27.98
N LEU A 159 30.07 0.23 27.55
CA LEU A 159 30.60 0.24 26.19
C LEU A 159 31.18 -1.11 25.74
N LEU A 160 31.56 -2.02 26.63
CA LEU A 160 32.00 -3.39 26.31
C LEU A 160 31.80 -4.26 27.56
N ASP A 161 30.67 -4.96 27.68
CA ASP A 161 30.50 -5.93 28.78
C ASP A 161 31.56 -7.03 28.62
N ALA A 162 32.30 -7.32 29.70
CA ALA A 162 33.34 -8.37 29.68
C ALA A 162 32.77 -9.72 29.21
N GLN A 163 31.52 -10.02 29.60
CA GLN A 163 30.80 -11.22 29.16
C GLN A 163 30.54 -11.24 27.65
N ALA A 164 30.23 -10.10 27.04
CA ALA A 164 30.02 -10.00 25.60
C ALA A 164 31.33 -10.22 24.83
N LEU A 165 32.44 -9.68 25.31
CA LEU A 165 33.77 -9.93 24.75
C LEU A 165 34.17 -11.42 24.85
N TRP A 166 33.88 -12.06 25.99
CA TRP A 166 34.07 -13.51 26.14
C TRP A 166 33.23 -14.31 25.16
N ALA A 167 31.99 -13.91 24.91
CA ALA A 167 31.11 -14.56 23.94
C ALA A 167 31.62 -14.40 22.50
N VAL A 168 32.12 -13.20 22.12
CA VAL A 168 32.70 -12.96 20.79
C VAL A 168 33.93 -13.82 20.56
N ARG A 169 34.79 -13.99 21.57
CA ARG A 169 35.98 -14.84 21.50
C ARG A 169 35.66 -16.31 21.20
N GLN A 170 34.46 -16.76 21.59
CA GLN A 170 33.98 -18.11 21.30
C GLN A 170 33.37 -18.26 19.90
N LEU A 171 33.17 -17.17 19.14
CA LEU A 171 32.70 -17.28 17.76
C LEU A 171 33.70 -18.09 16.91
N PRO A 172 33.20 -18.78 15.87
CA PRO A 172 34.05 -19.49 14.92
C PRO A 172 35.10 -18.59 14.28
N GLN A 173 36.18 -19.22 13.81
CA GLN A 173 37.25 -18.52 13.07
C GLN A 173 36.94 -18.39 11.57
N ASP A 174 35.91 -19.10 11.09
CA ASP A 174 35.55 -19.21 9.68
C ASP A 174 34.09 -18.79 9.48
N THR A 175 33.81 -18.05 8.40
CA THR A 175 32.45 -17.58 8.09
C THR A 175 31.47 -18.73 7.85
N LYS A 176 31.94 -19.84 7.29
CA LYS A 176 31.13 -21.04 6.99
C LYS A 176 30.56 -21.71 8.23
N ASP A 177 31.25 -21.56 9.37
CA ASP A 177 30.86 -22.18 10.63
C ASP A 177 29.89 -21.30 11.44
N LEU A 178 29.60 -20.07 10.99
CA LEU A 178 28.71 -19.15 11.70
C LEU A 178 27.27 -19.66 11.76
N ALA A 179 26.73 -20.19 10.66
CA ALA A 179 25.37 -20.71 10.64
C ALA A 179 25.21 -21.92 11.59
N PRO A 180 26.09 -22.95 11.55
CA PRO A 180 26.10 -24.02 12.54
C PRO A 180 26.26 -23.57 13.99
N ALA A 181 27.00 -22.49 14.23
CA ALA A 181 27.23 -21.97 15.56
C ALA A 181 25.95 -21.43 16.22
N THR A 182 24.95 -20.99 15.45
CA THR A 182 23.69 -20.42 15.98
C THR A 182 22.85 -21.42 16.79
N TYR A 183 22.91 -22.71 16.46
CA TYR A 183 22.14 -23.78 17.11
C TYR A 183 23.02 -24.83 17.81
N SER A 184 24.34 -24.59 17.89
CA SER A 184 25.27 -25.53 18.52
C SER A 184 24.93 -25.74 20.00
N THR A 185 24.90 -27.00 20.43
CA THR A 185 24.68 -27.38 21.83
C THR A 185 25.90 -27.13 22.71
N TYR A 186 27.09 -27.02 22.10
CA TYR A 186 28.37 -26.77 22.79
C TYR A 186 28.68 -25.28 22.92
N ALA A 187 27.92 -24.42 22.24
CA ALA A 187 28.09 -22.98 22.25
C ALA A 187 27.43 -22.35 23.49
N SER A 188 28.08 -21.33 24.06
CA SER A 188 27.43 -20.50 25.09
C SER A 188 26.22 -19.75 24.50
N PRO A 189 25.20 -19.42 25.32
CA PRO A 189 24.06 -18.62 24.86
C PRO A 189 24.46 -17.29 24.22
N GLY A 190 25.44 -16.60 24.81
CA GLY A 190 25.96 -15.33 24.26
C GLY A 190 26.62 -15.49 22.89
N MET A 191 27.39 -16.56 22.70
CA MET A 191 28.03 -16.84 21.41
C MET A 191 26.97 -17.12 20.33
N ARG A 192 25.95 -17.93 20.65
CA ARG A 192 24.83 -18.22 19.73
C ARG A 192 24.09 -16.96 19.31
N LYS A 193 23.79 -16.08 20.27
CA LYS A 193 23.14 -14.78 20.03
C LYS A 193 23.96 -13.94 19.04
N LEU A 194 25.26 -13.81 19.28
CA LEU A 194 26.15 -13.05 18.40
C LEU A 194 26.27 -13.68 17.00
N ALA A 195 26.40 -15.01 16.93
CA ALA A 195 26.42 -15.72 15.66
C ALA A 195 25.13 -15.48 14.87
N LEU A 196 23.97 -15.55 15.54
CA LEU A 196 22.67 -15.30 14.91
C LEU A 196 22.57 -13.85 14.40
N GLN A 197 23.04 -12.87 15.17
CA GLN A 197 23.03 -11.46 14.75
C GLN A 197 23.89 -11.21 13.52
N LEU A 198 25.07 -11.83 13.44
CA LEU A 198 25.93 -11.75 12.24
C LEU A 198 25.30 -12.43 11.03
N VAL A 199 24.70 -13.62 11.22
CA VAL A 199 23.99 -14.34 10.15
C VAL A 199 22.78 -13.52 9.67
N PHE A 200 22.02 -12.94 10.59
CA PHE A 200 20.90 -12.06 10.28
C PHE A 200 21.34 -10.80 9.53
N ALA A 201 22.46 -10.20 9.91
CA ALA A 201 23.00 -9.03 9.22
C ALA A 201 23.34 -9.30 7.76
N ALA A 202 24.08 -10.40 7.51
CA ALA A 202 24.54 -10.76 6.18
C ALA A 202 23.40 -11.26 5.28
N CYS A 203 22.46 -12.04 5.83
CA CYS A 203 21.42 -12.71 5.04
C CYS A 203 20.08 -11.96 4.97
N ILE A 204 19.78 -11.06 5.91
CA ILE A 204 18.50 -10.35 5.96
C ILE A 204 18.71 -8.84 5.82
N VAL A 205 19.52 -8.24 6.70
CA VAL A 205 19.63 -6.77 6.76
C VAL A 205 20.24 -6.19 5.48
N ARG A 206 21.37 -6.73 5.02
CA ARG A 206 22.04 -6.22 3.82
C ARG A 206 21.18 -6.36 2.56
N PRO A 207 20.66 -7.55 2.20
CA PRO A 207 19.84 -7.70 0.99
C PRO A 207 18.59 -6.82 1.02
N ALA A 208 17.91 -6.73 2.17
CA ALA A 208 16.70 -5.91 2.31
C ALA A 208 16.96 -4.40 2.09
N MET A 209 18.13 -3.90 2.50
CA MET A 209 18.46 -2.48 2.39
C MET A 209 19.13 -2.09 1.08
N THR A 210 19.90 -3.00 0.46
CA THR A 210 20.62 -2.72 -0.79
C THR A 210 19.83 -3.08 -2.04
N GLY A 211 18.77 -3.90 -1.91
CA GLY A 211 18.05 -4.48 -3.05
C GLY A 211 18.88 -5.50 -3.85
N ASP A 212 20.10 -5.80 -3.40
CA ASP A 212 21.04 -6.70 -4.07
C ASP A 212 20.77 -8.16 -3.66
N LEU A 213 20.47 -9.01 -4.64
CA LEU A 213 20.31 -10.46 -4.50
C LEU A 213 21.63 -11.22 -4.66
N GLY A 214 22.76 -10.52 -4.69
CA GLY A 214 24.09 -11.11 -4.75
C GLY A 214 24.30 -12.22 -3.70
N PRO A 215 25.19 -13.19 -3.98
CA PRO A 215 25.43 -14.30 -3.07
C PRO A 215 25.80 -13.79 -1.68
N SER A 216 25.15 -14.36 -0.66
CA SER A 216 25.50 -14.08 0.73
C SER A 216 26.82 -14.76 1.09
N SER A 217 27.64 -14.07 1.87
CA SER A 217 28.92 -14.57 2.40
C SER A 217 28.78 -15.77 3.33
N ILE A 218 27.56 -16.00 3.82
CA ILE A 218 27.21 -17.10 4.69
C ILE A 218 26.29 -18.04 3.93
N THR A 219 26.81 -19.22 3.59
CA THR A 219 26.01 -20.27 2.99
C THR A 219 25.15 -20.93 4.06
N ILE A 220 23.82 -20.75 3.98
CA ILE A 220 22.87 -21.39 4.89
C ILE A 220 22.31 -22.64 4.21
N THR A 221 22.55 -23.83 4.74
CA THR A 221 21.97 -25.07 4.20
C THR A 221 20.53 -25.30 4.71
N PRO A 222 19.71 -26.13 4.05
CA PRO A 222 18.38 -26.48 4.57
C PRO A 222 18.42 -27.13 5.95
N THR A 223 19.49 -27.89 6.24
CA THR A 223 19.72 -28.51 7.55
C THR A 223 20.03 -27.50 8.64
N ASP A 224 20.69 -26.39 8.29
CA ASP A 224 20.94 -25.29 9.24
C ASP A 224 19.62 -24.64 9.64
N ILE A 225 18.76 -24.33 8.67
CA ILE A 225 17.43 -23.74 8.93
C ILE A 225 16.57 -24.64 9.82
N GLU A 226 16.52 -25.94 9.54
CA GLU A 226 15.77 -26.88 10.37
C GLU A 226 16.32 -26.94 11.81
N SER A 227 17.64 -26.86 11.96
CA SER A 227 18.30 -26.90 13.27
C SER A 227 18.12 -25.60 14.06
N VAL A 228 18.16 -24.44 13.39
CA VAL A 228 17.82 -23.13 13.97
C VAL A 228 16.37 -23.15 14.46
N ALA A 229 15.42 -23.54 13.61
CA ALA A 229 14.01 -23.60 13.96
C ALA A 229 13.77 -24.54 15.16
N ARG A 230 14.41 -25.72 15.17
CA ARG A 230 14.30 -26.66 16.30
C ARG A 230 14.84 -26.07 17.59
N TYR A 231 16.02 -25.45 17.55
CA TYR A 231 16.66 -24.90 18.74
C TYR A 231 15.84 -23.76 19.35
N TYR A 232 15.45 -22.77 18.56
CA TYR A 232 14.69 -21.62 19.05
C TYR A 232 13.21 -21.94 19.32
N GLY A 233 12.62 -22.86 18.56
CA GLY A 233 11.28 -23.40 18.84
C GLY A 233 11.22 -24.13 20.18
N ASP A 234 12.23 -24.95 20.50
CA ASP A 234 12.34 -25.59 21.80
C ASP A 234 12.50 -24.59 22.95
N ILE A 235 13.28 -23.51 22.75
CA ILE A 235 13.41 -22.43 23.75
C ILE A 235 12.07 -21.76 24.01
N ALA A 236 11.34 -21.41 22.94
CA ALA A 236 10.02 -20.80 23.04
C ALA A 236 9.02 -21.71 23.76
N ALA A 237 9.02 -23.01 23.46
CA ALA A 237 8.09 -23.97 24.06
C ALA A 237 8.38 -24.28 25.54
N ARG A 238 9.65 -24.28 25.97
CA ARG A 238 10.02 -24.70 27.34
C ARG A 238 9.76 -23.64 28.40
N ARG A 239 9.52 -22.38 28.04
CA ARG A 239 9.43 -21.27 29.00
C ARG A 239 7.99 -20.85 29.29
N ALA A 240 7.39 -21.51 30.29
CA ALA A 240 6.06 -21.17 30.81
C ALA A 240 5.97 -19.76 31.43
N GLY A 241 7.10 -19.12 31.79
CA GLY A 241 7.17 -17.77 32.36
C GLY A 241 7.42 -16.65 31.35
N GLY A 242 7.40 -16.95 30.05
CA GLY A 242 7.78 -16.01 28.99
C GLY A 242 9.28 -15.98 28.70
N LEU A 243 9.63 -15.37 27.56
CA LEU A 243 11.00 -15.15 27.12
C LEU A 243 11.54 -13.83 27.67
N GLY A 244 12.82 -13.77 28.02
CA GLY A 244 13.48 -12.49 28.31
C GLY A 244 13.65 -11.68 27.03
N ASP A 245 13.81 -10.35 27.12
CA ASP A 245 13.83 -9.47 25.95
C ASP A 245 14.92 -9.83 24.92
N ASP A 246 16.10 -10.23 25.39
CA ASP A 246 17.20 -10.71 24.55
C ASP A 246 16.89 -12.01 23.79
N GLU A 247 16.13 -12.89 24.42
CA GLU A 247 15.72 -14.16 23.83
C GLU A 247 14.55 -13.99 22.89
N LYS A 248 13.61 -13.08 23.21
CA LYS A 248 12.58 -12.64 22.27
C LYS A 248 13.21 -12.12 21.00
N LEU A 249 14.20 -11.23 21.11
CA LEU A 249 14.90 -10.69 19.95
C LEU A 249 15.61 -11.79 19.15
N SER A 250 16.27 -12.73 19.83
CA SER A 250 16.92 -13.88 19.17
C SER A 250 15.90 -14.79 18.47
N CYS A 251 14.77 -15.08 19.10
CA CYS A 251 13.67 -15.84 18.50
C CYS A 251 13.08 -15.12 17.30
N ALA A 252 12.94 -13.79 17.34
CA ALA A 252 12.46 -12.98 16.22
C ALA A 252 13.42 -13.03 15.03
N MET A 253 14.73 -12.80 15.26
CA MET A 253 15.75 -12.89 14.22
C MET A 253 15.82 -14.29 13.60
N ALA A 254 15.74 -15.34 14.42
CA ALA A 254 15.70 -16.72 13.94
C ALA A 254 14.44 -17.01 13.11
N THR A 255 13.27 -16.52 13.55
CA THR A 255 12.00 -16.66 12.83
C THR A 255 12.05 -15.99 11.46
N VAL A 256 12.55 -14.76 11.40
CA VAL A 256 12.70 -14.00 10.14
C VAL A 256 13.69 -14.69 9.21
N LEU A 257 14.82 -15.17 9.74
CA LEU A 257 15.79 -15.92 8.96
C LEU A 257 15.17 -17.18 8.35
N CYS A 258 14.47 -17.97 9.16
CA CYS A 258 13.80 -19.19 8.75
C CYS A 258 12.71 -18.92 7.69
N ALA A 259 11.86 -17.93 7.91
CA ALA A 259 10.78 -17.57 6.99
C ALA A 259 11.33 -17.07 5.64
N THR A 260 12.32 -16.18 5.66
CA THR A 260 12.90 -15.59 4.44
C THR A 260 13.62 -16.64 3.61
N VAL A 261 14.51 -17.43 4.20
CA VAL A 261 15.22 -18.50 3.48
C VAL A 261 14.26 -19.58 2.99
N SER A 262 13.17 -19.85 3.70
CA SER A 262 12.14 -20.78 3.24
C SER A 262 11.35 -20.23 2.05
N MET A 263 11.09 -18.92 1.99
CA MET A 263 10.41 -18.29 0.85
C MET A 263 11.29 -18.27 -0.39
N ASP A 264 12.57 -17.90 -0.25
CA ASP A 264 13.53 -17.84 -1.36
C ASP A 264 13.76 -19.21 -2.01
N ARG A 265 13.58 -20.30 -1.24
CA ARG A 265 13.74 -21.68 -1.70
C ARG A 265 12.45 -22.37 -2.10
N ALA A 266 11.32 -21.67 -2.06
CA ALA A 266 10.02 -22.30 -2.24
C ALA A 266 9.75 -22.77 -3.69
N SER A 267 10.59 -22.37 -4.65
CA SER A 267 10.63 -22.89 -6.02
C SER A 267 11.35 -24.24 -6.15
N ASP A 268 12.18 -24.62 -5.17
CA ASP A 268 13.18 -25.67 -5.31
C ASP A 268 12.73 -26.97 -4.63
N SER A 269 11.91 -27.78 -5.30
CA SER A 269 11.53 -29.15 -4.87
C SER A 269 10.86 -29.20 -3.47
N PRO A 270 10.38 -30.36 -2.94
CA PRO A 270 9.81 -30.38 -1.59
C PRO A 270 10.90 -30.19 -0.54
N SER A 271 11.07 -28.95 -0.10
CA SER A 271 12.03 -28.55 0.91
C SER A 271 11.63 -29.08 2.30
N PRO A 272 12.59 -29.39 3.20
CA PRO A 272 12.28 -29.76 4.59
C PRO A 272 11.58 -28.62 5.36
N THR A 273 11.68 -27.38 4.87
CA THR A 273 11.04 -26.19 5.45
C THR A 273 9.55 -26.10 5.17
N SER A 274 9.00 -26.92 4.27
CA SER A 274 7.55 -27.03 4.03
C SER A 274 6.86 -28.08 4.92
N ARG A 275 7.58 -28.72 5.85
CA ARG A 275 7.02 -29.77 6.71
C ARG A 275 6.19 -29.16 7.85
N PRO A 276 5.02 -29.73 8.20
CA PRO A 276 4.18 -29.23 9.31
C PRO A 276 4.92 -29.08 10.64
N TYR A 277 5.88 -29.96 10.94
CA TYR A 277 6.70 -29.87 12.15
C TYR A 277 7.57 -28.59 12.16
N PHE A 278 8.23 -28.26 11.05
CA PHE A 278 9.02 -27.03 10.93
C PHE A 278 8.13 -25.80 11.13
N ILE A 279 6.96 -25.79 10.47
CA ILE A 279 5.98 -24.72 10.60
C ILE A 279 5.55 -24.58 12.07
N SER A 280 5.23 -25.68 12.75
CA SER A 280 4.83 -25.65 14.17
C SER A 280 5.87 -25.06 15.11
N LEU A 281 7.17 -25.26 14.84
CA LEU A 281 8.26 -24.69 15.64
C LEU A 281 8.30 -23.16 15.49
N ILE A 282 8.18 -22.67 14.27
CA ILE A 282 8.20 -21.23 13.98
C ILE A 282 6.93 -20.55 14.49
N PHE A 283 5.76 -21.16 14.33
CA PHE A 283 4.52 -20.67 14.94
C PHE A 283 4.60 -20.66 16.46
N GLY A 284 5.28 -21.64 17.08
CA GLY A 284 5.59 -21.63 18.52
C GLY A 284 6.44 -20.42 18.94
N CYS A 285 7.44 -20.04 18.13
CA CYS A 285 8.19 -18.80 18.35
C CYS A 285 7.29 -17.56 18.20
N LEU A 286 6.44 -17.50 17.17
CA LEU A 286 5.53 -16.37 16.96
C LEU A 286 4.54 -16.21 18.12
N HIS A 287 3.96 -17.30 18.64
CA HIS A 287 3.10 -17.26 19.83
C HIS A 287 3.82 -16.78 21.09
N ALA A 288 5.12 -17.05 21.23
CA ALA A 288 5.91 -16.54 22.34
C ALA A 288 6.22 -15.03 22.24
N LEU A 289 6.15 -14.47 21.02
CA LEU A 289 6.41 -13.05 20.75
C LEU A 289 5.11 -12.21 20.67
N PHE A 290 4.03 -12.81 20.21
CA PHE A 290 2.74 -12.15 20.00
C PHE A 290 1.70 -12.79 20.92
N ASP A 291 1.27 -12.05 21.94
CA ASP A 291 0.13 -12.44 22.76
C ASP A 291 -1.15 -12.17 21.96
N VAL A 292 -1.67 -13.21 21.29
CA VAL A 292 -2.89 -13.16 20.47
C VAL A 292 -4.09 -12.63 21.27
N GLY A 293 -4.12 -12.82 22.60
CA GLY A 293 -5.16 -12.29 23.47
C GLY A 293 -5.05 -10.80 23.74
N ARG A 294 -3.85 -10.20 23.62
CA ARG A 294 -3.61 -8.76 23.80
C ARG A 294 -3.62 -7.98 22.50
N LEU A 295 -3.33 -8.63 21.36
CA LEU A 295 -3.41 -8.06 20.02
C LEU A 295 -4.88 -7.93 19.60
N THR A 296 -5.58 -7.05 20.30
CA THR A 296 -6.94 -6.66 19.95
C THR A 296 -6.89 -5.73 18.75
N LEU A 297 -7.98 -5.72 17.98
CA LEU A 297 -8.24 -4.71 16.95
C LEU A 297 -8.32 -3.28 17.51
N LEU A 298 -7.98 -3.03 18.77
CA LEU A 298 -8.06 -1.73 19.44
C LEU A 298 -6.74 -1.31 20.10
N GLY A 299 -5.85 -2.26 20.39
CA GLY A 299 -4.58 -1.98 21.04
C GLY A 299 -3.67 -1.11 20.15
N ASP A 300 -3.31 0.06 20.66
CA ASP A 300 -2.28 0.95 20.10
C ASP A 300 -0.90 0.68 20.71
N ASP A 301 -0.72 -0.50 21.30
CA ASP A 301 0.44 -0.87 22.11
C ASP A 301 1.75 -0.64 21.33
N PRO A 302 2.77 -0.04 21.98
CA PRO A 302 4.08 0.07 21.36
C PRO A 302 4.63 -1.34 21.11
N LEU A 303 5.09 -1.58 19.88
CA LEU A 303 5.75 -2.83 19.55
C LEU A 303 7.05 -2.94 20.34
N ASP A 304 7.28 -4.12 20.92
CA ASP A 304 8.59 -4.43 21.46
C ASP A 304 9.63 -4.59 20.32
N PRO A 305 10.94 -4.51 20.62
CA PRO A 305 11.99 -4.68 19.61
C PRO A 305 11.88 -5.97 18.81
N ALA A 306 11.45 -7.08 19.42
CA ALA A 306 11.34 -8.37 18.75
C ALA A 306 10.16 -8.39 17.77
N GLN A 307 9.02 -7.82 18.14
CA GLN A 307 7.85 -7.64 17.29
C GLN A 307 8.16 -6.71 16.12
N LEU A 308 8.92 -5.62 16.35
CA LEU A 308 9.41 -4.77 15.27
C LEU A 308 10.25 -5.57 14.28
N VAL A 309 11.17 -6.42 14.74
CA VAL A 309 11.99 -7.25 13.85
C VAL A 309 11.11 -8.17 12.98
N ILE A 310 10.10 -8.81 13.56
CA ILE A 310 9.17 -9.68 12.82
C ILE A 310 8.38 -8.92 11.73
N LEU A 311 7.92 -7.71 12.04
CA LEU A 311 7.02 -6.95 11.15
C LEU A 311 7.75 -6.11 10.11
N SER A 312 9.03 -5.77 10.34
CA SER A 312 9.80 -4.88 9.45
C SER A 312 10.84 -5.59 8.59
N TRP A 313 11.22 -6.84 8.89
CA TRP A 313 12.29 -7.53 8.17
C TRP A 313 11.85 -8.84 7.52
N GLY A 314 12.47 -9.12 6.38
CA GLY A 314 12.36 -10.40 5.67
C GLY A 314 10.95 -10.68 5.14
N HIS A 315 10.59 -11.97 5.08
CA HIS A 315 9.35 -12.42 4.43
C HIS A 315 8.43 -13.17 5.40
N VAL A 316 8.41 -12.79 6.68
CA VAL A 316 7.60 -13.49 7.70
C VAL A 316 6.12 -13.47 7.35
N LEU A 317 5.57 -12.31 6.99
CA LEU A 317 4.13 -12.20 6.74
C LEU A 317 3.69 -12.98 5.48
N PRO A 318 4.33 -12.83 4.30
CA PRO A 318 4.06 -13.69 3.14
C PRO A 318 4.24 -15.18 3.43
N TRP A 319 5.29 -15.55 4.17
CA TRP A 319 5.53 -16.92 4.59
C TRP A 319 4.38 -17.46 5.45
N CYS A 320 3.90 -16.68 6.43
CA CYS A 320 2.74 -17.02 7.24
C CYS A 320 1.47 -17.22 6.40
N TRP A 321 1.20 -16.31 5.45
CA TRP A 321 0.06 -16.44 4.54
C TRP A 321 0.12 -17.74 3.74
N ARG A 322 1.30 -18.10 3.25
CA ARG A 322 1.52 -19.36 2.52
C ARG A 322 1.37 -20.59 3.40
N CYS A 323 1.88 -20.56 4.64
CA CYS A 323 1.72 -21.67 5.59
C CYS A 323 0.26 -21.88 6.00
N CYS A 324 -0.56 -20.83 6.00
CA CYS A 324 -2.00 -20.90 6.26
C CYS A 324 -2.80 -21.59 5.13
N ALA A 325 -2.24 -21.74 3.93
CA ALA A 325 -2.87 -22.51 2.87
C ALA A 325 -2.88 -24.03 3.16
N ASP A 326 -1.99 -24.53 4.03
CA ASP A 326 -2.03 -25.91 4.50
C ASP A 326 -2.95 -26.01 5.74
N PRO A 327 -4.10 -26.71 5.65
CA PRO A 327 -5.06 -26.79 6.76
C PRO A 327 -4.48 -27.46 8.01
N ARG A 328 -3.36 -28.19 7.89
CA ARG A 328 -2.70 -28.86 9.02
C ARG A 328 -1.85 -27.90 9.88
N SER A 329 -1.47 -26.75 9.34
CA SER A 329 -0.63 -25.74 10.00
C SER A 329 -1.29 -24.37 10.06
N ALA A 330 -2.58 -24.29 9.71
CA ALA A 330 -3.31 -23.04 9.67
C ALA A 330 -3.59 -22.52 11.09
N ASP A 331 -2.83 -21.50 11.51
CA ASP A 331 -3.20 -20.62 12.63
C ASP A 331 -3.69 -19.28 12.09
N MET A 332 -4.93 -19.29 11.61
CA MET A 332 -5.57 -18.11 11.03
C MET A 332 -5.71 -16.97 12.04
N THR A 333 -5.81 -17.31 13.33
CA THR A 333 -5.90 -16.33 14.40
C THR A 333 -4.62 -15.52 14.54
N LEU A 334 -3.47 -16.19 14.69
CA LEU A 334 -2.18 -15.54 14.79
C LEU A 334 -1.84 -14.77 13.52
N VAL A 335 -2.05 -15.36 12.34
CA VAL A 335 -1.72 -14.70 11.07
C VAL A 335 -2.57 -13.46 10.83
N SER A 336 -3.85 -13.49 11.19
CA SER A 336 -4.69 -12.30 11.11
C SER A 336 -4.26 -11.22 12.13
N SER A 337 -3.87 -11.59 13.34
CA SER A 337 -3.32 -10.64 14.33
C SER A 337 -1.98 -10.04 13.87
N LEU A 338 -1.10 -10.84 13.26
CA LEU A 338 0.15 -10.37 12.65
C LEU A 338 -0.10 -9.42 11.49
N THR A 339 -1.03 -9.76 10.60
CA THR A 339 -1.41 -8.90 9.47
C THR A 339 -2.00 -7.57 9.96
N THR A 340 -2.81 -7.62 11.02
CA THR A 340 -3.35 -6.43 11.70
C THR A 340 -2.24 -5.55 12.27
N ALA A 341 -1.31 -6.15 13.04
CA ALA A 341 -0.21 -5.43 13.65
C ALA A 341 0.71 -4.82 12.58
N TRP A 342 1.01 -5.56 11.51
CA TRP A 342 1.79 -5.05 10.39
C TRP A 342 1.15 -3.81 9.77
N LEU A 343 -0.12 -3.88 9.33
CA LEU A 343 -0.82 -2.74 8.71
C LEU A 343 -0.80 -1.50 9.62
N ARG A 344 -1.12 -1.68 10.90
CA ARG A 344 -1.15 -0.57 11.87
C ARG A 344 0.16 0.18 12.01
N HIS A 345 1.27 -0.56 12.05
CA HIS A 345 2.58 0.03 12.32
C HIS A 345 3.27 0.55 11.05
N GLN A 346 2.86 0.11 9.85
CA GLN A 346 3.33 0.70 8.58
C GLN A 346 2.93 2.18 8.44
N SER A 347 1.74 2.57 8.92
CA SER A 347 1.23 3.95 8.78
C SER A 347 1.81 4.96 9.79
N ARG A 348 2.47 4.52 10.87
CA ARG A 348 2.96 5.42 11.93
C ARG A 348 4.22 6.22 11.56
N GLY A 349 4.96 5.85 10.51
CA GLY A 349 6.28 6.41 10.20
C GLY A 349 6.47 7.05 8.82
N ALA A 350 5.53 6.85 7.90
CA ALA A 350 5.66 7.27 6.50
C ALA A 350 4.73 8.45 6.16
N THR A 351 5.11 9.27 5.18
CA THR A 351 4.16 10.12 4.46
C THR A 351 3.04 9.25 3.87
N ASP A 352 1.88 9.85 3.56
CA ASP A 352 0.71 9.07 3.11
C ASP A 352 0.99 8.21 1.85
N ASP A 353 2.02 8.54 1.07
CA ASP A 353 2.44 7.77 -0.10
C ASP A 353 3.44 6.65 0.23
N GLY A 354 4.24 6.81 1.29
CA GLY A 354 5.33 5.88 1.61
C GLY A 354 4.83 4.52 2.09
N TRP A 355 3.76 4.51 2.91
CA TRP A 355 3.18 3.24 3.38
C TRP A 355 2.37 2.53 2.29
N LYS A 356 1.80 3.28 1.33
CA LYS A 356 1.06 2.71 0.19
C LYS A 356 1.98 1.88 -0.70
N SER A 357 3.16 2.41 -1.06
CA SER A 357 4.14 1.67 -1.87
C SER A 357 4.60 0.39 -1.18
N THR A 358 5.03 0.46 0.08
CA THR A 358 5.53 -0.73 0.81
C THR A 358 4.45 -1.78 1.03
N THR A 359 3.21 -1.35 1.28
CA THR A 359 2.06 -2.24 1.41
C THR A 359 1.78 -2.94 0.08
N LEU A 360 1.74 -2.19 -1.03
CA LEU A 360 1.50 -2.74 -2.36
C LEU A 360 2.58 -3.75 -2.75
N ASP A 361 3.87 -3.42 -2.55
CA ASP A 361 4.99 -4.32 -2.85
C ASP A 361 4.87 -5.66 -2.12
N LEU A 362 4.38 -5.66 -0.88
CA LEU A 362 4.17 -6.90 -0.12
C LEU A 362 2.94 -7.66 -0.59
N LEU A 363 1.83 -6.96 -0.84
CA LEU A 363 0.56 -7.54 -1.29
C LEU A 363 0.70 -8.21 -2.67
N MET A 364 1.48 -7.61 -3.57
CA MET A 364 1.68 -8.07 -4.95
C MET A 364 2.56 -9.31 -5.07
N ARG A 365 3.37 -9.65 -4.06
CA ARG A 365 4.24 -10.85 -4.09
C ARG A 365 3.47 -12.15 -4.16
N ASP A 366 2.40 -12.27 -3.37
CA ASP A 366 1.54 -13.46 -3.28
C ASP A 366 0.06 -13.06 -3.29
N LEU A 367 -0.39 -12.52 -4.44
CA LEU A 367 -1.69 -11.87 -4.61
C LEU A 367 -2.90 -12.68 -4.08
N PRO A 368 -3.07 -14.00 -4.36
CA PRO A 368 -4.24 -14.74 -3.90
C PRO A 368 -4.27 -14.97 -2.37
N LEU A 369 -3.08 -15.07 -1.76
CA LEU A 369 -2.95 -15.32 -0.33
C LEU A 369 -3.12 -14.02 0.46
N SER A 370 -2.49 -12.94 0.00
CA SER A 370 -2.66 -11.61 0.60
C SER A 370 -4.13 -11.18 0.55
N ALA A 371 -4.79 -11.37 -0.59
CA ALA A 371 -6.23 -11.20 -0.78
C ALA A 371 -7.07 -11.88 0.31
N THR A 372 -6.83 -13.17 0.55
CA THR A 372 -7.59 -13.97 1.52
C THR A 372 -7.47 -13.41 2.93
N HIS A 373 -6.28 -12.93 3.32
CA HIS A 373 -6.06 -12.37 4.65
C HIS A 373 -6.58 -10.94 4.80
N ILE A 374 -6.51 -10.10 3.77
CA ILE A 374 -7.15 -8.78 3.78
C ILE A 374 -8.68 -8.92 3.86
N LEU A 375 -9.27 -9.87 3.14
CA LEU A 375 -10.69 -10.21 3.24
C LEU A 375 -11.06 -10.62 4.68
N GLN A 376 -10.29 -11.49 5.31
CA GLN A 376 -10.53 -11.88 6.71
C GLN A 376 -10.46 -10.71 7.69
N LEU A 377 -9.56 -9.77 7.47
CA LEU A 377 -9.50 -8.54 8.26
C LEU A 377 -10.73 -7.68 8.05
N LEU A 378 -11.23 -7.56 6.81
CA LEU A 378 -12.49 -6.86 6.53
C LEU A 378 -13.65 -7.46 7.33
N TYR A 379 -13.81 -8.79 7.34
CA TYR A 379 -14.83 -9.47 8.14
C TYR A 379 -14.70 -9.14 9.64
N ARG A 380 -13.48 -9.23 10.20
CA ARG A 380 -13.23 -8.96 11.62
C ARG A 380 -13.48 -7.51 12.02
N ILE A 381 -13.13 -6.56 11.14
CA ILE A 381 -13.40 -5.14 11.38
C ILE A 381 -14.90 -4.93 11.46
N ILE A 382 -15.67 -5.54 10.57
CA ILE A 382 -17.12 -5.41 10.56
C ILE A 382 -17.75 -6.05 11.78
N ASP A 383 -17.30 -7.23 12.21
CA ASP A 383 -17.71 -7.81 13.50
C ASP A 383 -17.44 -6.85 14.68
N THR A 384 -16.33 -6.11 14.62
CA THR A 384 -15.99 -5.10 15.63
C THR A 384 -16.87 -3.86 15.55
N LEU A 385 -17.26 -3.43 14.34
CA LEU A 385 -18.15 -2.27 14.14
C LEU A 385 -19.58 -2.54 14.61
N HIS A 386 -20.04 -3.79 14.60
CA HIS A 386 -21.33 -4.16 15.20
C HIS A 386 -21.33 -4.01 16.73
N ASN A 387 -20.14 -3.94 17.37
CA ASN A 387 -20.00 -3.64 18.78
C ASN A 387 -19.81 -2.11 18.98
N GLU A 388 -20.92 -1.38 19.21
CA GLU A 388 -20.97 0.09 19.22
C GLU A 388 -19.95 0.78 20.15
N GLU A 389 -19.54 0.14 21.26
CA GLU A 389 -18.55 0.70 22.20
C GLU A 389 -17.14 0.85 21.60
N GLN A 390 -16.82 0.09 20.54
CA GLN A 390 -15.48 -0.02 19.97
C GLN A 390 -15.36 0.60 18.57
N ALA A 391 -16.48 0.96 17.94
CA ALA A 391 -16.55 1.37 16.55
C ALA A 391 -15.90 2.74 16.23
N HIS A 392 -15.78 3.63 17.22
CA HIS A 392 -15.25 4.98 17.03
C HIS A 392 -13.77 5.15 17.41
N HIS A 393 -13.06 4.05 17.68
CA HIS A 393 -11.64 4.12 18.00
C HIS A 393 -10.82 4.50 16.77
N GLU A 394 -9.94 5.49 16.88
CA GLU A 394 -9.10 5.97 15.76
C GLU A 394 -8.29 4.83 15.12
N GLY A 395 -7.77 3.92 15.94
CA GLY A 395 -7.04 2.73 15.48
C GLY A 395 -7.88 1.74 14.65
N VAL A 396 -9.22 1.73 14.78
CA VAL A 396 -10.11 0.92 13.93
C VAL A 396 -10.34 1.62 12.61
N THR A 397 -10.63 2.92 12.63
CA THR A 397 -10.79 3.74 11.42
C THR A 397 -9.54 3.70 10.53
N ARG A 398 -8.34 3.78 11.12
CA ARG A 398 -7.08 3.69 10.37
C ARG A 398 -6.89 2.32 9.74
N LEU A 399 -7.11 1.24 10.49
CA LEU A 399 -7.01 -0.12 9.97
C LEU A 399 -8.04 -0.37 8.87
N ALA A 400 -9.28 0.09 9.08
CA ALA A 400 -10.36 0.06 8.11
C ALA A 400 -9.96 0.74 6.79
N HIS A 401 -9.36 1.94 6.88
CA HIS A 401 -8.87 2.66 5.71
C HIS A 401 -7.85 1.81 4.94
N GLN A 402 -6.84 1.28 5.63
CA GLN A 402 -5.79 0.47 5.00
C GLN A 402 -6.31 -0.82 4.39
N VAL A 403 -7.27 -1.49 5.03
CA VAL A 403 -7.90 -2.71 4.51
C VAL A 403 -8.74 -2.39 3.29
N CYS A 404 -9.60 -1.37 3.33
CA CYS A 404 -10.39 -0.94 2.18
C CYS A 404 -9.51 -0.48 1.01
N TRP A 405 -8.44 0.26 1.30
CA TRP A 405 -7.48 0.70 0.29
C TRP A 405 -6.78 -0.50 -0.34
N SER A 406 -6.31 -1.46 0.47
CA SER A 406 -5.71 -2.70 -0.01
C SER A 406 -6.68 -3.49 -0.90
N MET A 407 -7.95 -3.60 -0.52
CA MET A 407 -8.98 -4.26 -1.34
C MET A 407 -9.20 -3.53 -2.67
N ALA A 408 -9.18 -2.20 -2.69
CA ALA A 408 -9.27 -1.43 -3.93
C ALA A 408 -8.09 -1.72 -4.86
N GLN A 409 -6.87 -1.74 -4.34
CA GLN A 409 -5.68 -2.07 -5.13
C GLN A 409 -5.72 -3.51 -5.65
N LEU A 410 -6.04 -4.48 -4.80
CA LEU A 410 -6.05 -5.90 -5.16
C LEU A 410 -7.16 -6.29 -6.14
N SER A 411 -8.17 -5.45 -6.29
CA SER A 411 -9.28 -5.63 -7.23
C SER A 411 -9.13 -4.85 -8.53
N ASP A 412 -8.03 -4.10 -8.70
CA ASP A 412 -7.78 -3.31 -9.91
C ASP A 412 -7.85 -4.22 -11.17
N PRO A 413 -8.69 -3.87 -12.16
CA PRO A 413 -8.86 -4.65 -13.37
C PRO A 413 -7.58 -4.80 -14.20
N LEU A 414 -6.60 -3.91 -14.01
CA LEU A 414 -5.31 -3.92 -14.70
C LEU A 414 -4.34 -4.97 -14.12
N LEU A 415 -4.61 -5.52 -12.93
CA LEU A 415 -3.76 -6.53 -12.31
C LEU A 415 -4.08 -7.94 -12.82
N GLU A 416 -3.05 -8.63 -13.30
CA GLU A 416 -3.14 -10.05 -13.66
C GLU A 416 -3.33 -10.90 -12.39
N GLY A 417 -4.40 -11.70 -12.34
CA GLY A 417 -4.75 -12.49 -11.16
C GLY A 417 -5.53 -11.75 -10.07
N ARG A 418 -6.12 -10.59 -10.39
CA ARG A 418 -6.95 -9.78 -9.48
C ARG A 418 -7.94 -10.59 -8.64
N ILE A 419 -8.29 -10.05 -7.47
CA ILE A 419 -9.34 -10.62 -6.65
C ILE A 419 -10.68 -10.47 -7.36
N MET A 420 -11.39 -11.58 -7.49
CA MET A 420 -12.81 -11.56 -7.81
C MET A 420 -13.58 -11.43 -6.50
N PHE A 421 -14.40 -10.40 -6.39
CA PHE A 421 -15.24 -10.22 -5.23
C PHE A 421 -16.31 -11.32 -5.16
N PHE A 422 -16.73 -11.66 -3.95
CA PHE A 422 -17.94 -12.44 -3.71
C PHE A 422 -19.05 -11.52 -3.22
N PRO A 423 -20.33 -11.89 -3.34
CA PRO A 423 -21.44 -11.06 -2.86
C PRO A 423 -21.31 -10.66 -1.39
N ASP A 424 -20.73 -11.54 -0.55
CA ASP A 424 -20.47 -11.23 0.85
C ASP A 424 -19.41 -10.14 0.99
N THR A 425 -18.32 -10.15 0.21
CA THR A 425 -17.34 -9.06 0.28
C THR A 425 -17.94 -7.72 -0.10
N VAL A 426 -18.78 -7.70 -1.15
CA VAL A 426 -19.50 -6.49 -1.57
C VAL A 426 -20.41 -5.99 -0.45
N LEU A 427 -21.16 -6.89 0.20
CA LEU A 427 -21.99 -6.57 1.37
C LEU A 427 -21.17 -5.89 2.48
N HIS A 428 -19.99 -6.46 2.79
CA HIS A 428 -19.09 -5.97 3.83
C HIS A 428 -18.54 -4.56 3.48
N LEU A 429 -18.14 -4.34 2.23
CA LEU A 429 -17.70 -3.02 1.75
C LEU A 429 -18.83 -1.97 1.82
N CYS A 430 -20.08 -2.36 1.56
CA CYS A 430 -21.24 -1.46 1.69
C CYS A 430 -21.50 -1.07 3.14
N THR A 431 -21.40 -2.03 4.07
CA THR A 431 -21.52 -1.76 5.50
C THR A 431 -20.43 -0.80 5.98
N MET A 432 -19.18 -1.00 5.55
CA MET A 432 -18.07 -0.08 5.84
C MET A 432 -18.35 1.33 5.31
N PHE A 433 -18.75 1.43 4.04
CA PHE A 433 -19.09 2.71 3.41
C PHE A 433 -20.14 3.47 4.22
N LEU A 434 -21.27 2.84 4.54
CA LEU A 434 -22.35 3.49 5.28
C LEU A 434 -22.00 3.83 6.72
N HIS A 435 -21.14 3.06 7.37
CA HIS A 435 -20.70 3.34 8.73
C HIS A 435 -19.87 4.64 8.78
N PHE A 436 -18.99 4.87 7.80
CA PHE A 436 -18.02 5.96 7.85
C PHE A 436 -18.38 7.22 7.05
N ILE A 437 -19.35 7.16 6.13
CA ILE A 437 -19.74 8.29 5.25
C ILE A 437 -20.21 9.56 5.99
N GLY A 438 -20.69 9.43 7.23
CA GLY A 438 -21.12 10.57 8.07
C GLY A 438 -20.07 11.07 9.06
N GLY A 439 -18.85 10.52 9.04
CA GLY A 439 -17.81 10.76 10.03
C GLY A 439 -16.87 11.94 9.74
N ALA A 440 -15.77 11.99 10.48
CA ALA A 440 -14.67 12.94 10.25
C ALA A 440 -13.88 12.64 8.96
N GLU A 441 -12.93 13.50 8.58
CA GLU A 441 -12.14 13.35 7.34
C GLU A 441 -11.42 11.98 7.22
N THR A 442 -10.89 11.46 8.33
CA THR A 442 -10.27 10.13 8.37
C THR A 442 -11.26 9.00 8.12
N ALA A 443 -12.52 9.14 8.54
CA ALA A 443 -13.60 8.22 8.23
C ALA A 443 -14.01 8.31 6.76
N LEU A 444 -14.05 9.51 6.19
CA LEU A 444 -14.35 9.68 4.77
C LEU A 444 -13.33 8.96 3.88
N ASN A 445 -12.04 8.94 4.24
CA ASN A 445 -11.04 8.17 3.50
C ASN A 445 -11.33 6.65 3.50
N VAL A 446 -11.90 6.11 4.59
CA VAL A 446 -12.37 4.71 4.63
C VAL A 446 -13.50 4.50 3.63
N ALA A 447 -14.51 5.38 3.68
CA ALA A 447 -15.67 5.28 2.79
C ALA A 447 -15.26 5.43 1.31
N GLU A 448 -14.27 6.29 1.03
CA GLU A 448 -13.74 6.47 -0.32
C GLU A 448 -13.02 5.22 -0.81
N SER A 449 -12.13 4.66 -0.01
CA SER A 449 -11.43 3.42 -0.37
C SER A 449 -12.41 2.25 -0.54
N ALA A 450 -13.46 2.17 0.29
CA ALA A 450 -14.52 1.17 0.14
C ALA A 450 -15.32 1.37 -1.14
N LEU A 451 -15.66 2.61 -1.48
CA LEU A 451 -16.34 2.95 -2.73
C LEU A 451 -15.47 2.61 -3.94
N GLN A 452 -14.17 2.90 -3.89
CA GLN A 452 -13.22 2.55 -4.95
C GLN A 452 -13.16 1.04 -5.17
N ALA A 453 -13.09 0.24 -4.09
CA ALA A 453 -13.16 -1.22 -4.20
C ALA A 453 -14.49 -1.69 -4.83
N LEU A 454 -15.62 -1.07 -4.48
CA LEU A 454 -16.93 -1.39 -5.07
C LEU A 454 -17.01 -1.09 -6.57
N LEU A 455 -16.22 -0.16 -7.10
CA LEU A 455 -16.18 0.11 -8.56
C LEU A 455 -15.71 -1.10 -9.35
N HIS A 456 -14.81 -1.89 -8.76
CA HIS A 456 -14.22 -3.07 -9.39
C HIS A 456 -15.07 -4.34 -9.21
N ALA A 457 -16.18 -4.27 -8.45
CA ALA A 457 -17.08 -5.41 -8.26
C ALA A 457 -17.86 -5.76 -9.54
N GLU A 458 -18.06 -7.07 -9.75
CA GLU A 458 -18.83 -7.54 -10.90
C GLU A 458 -20.33 -7.21 -10.77
N PRO A 459 -21.04 -6.96 -11.89
CA PRO A 459 -22.47 -6.66 -11.85
C PRO A 459 -23.32 -7.72 -11.17
N SER A 460 -22.96 -9.01 -11.30
CA SER A 460 -23.64 -10.13 -10.65
C SER A 460 -23.55 -10.04 -9.13
N ASP A 461 -22.35 -9.80 -8.59
CA ASP A 461 -22.12 -9.77 -7.15
C ASP A 461 -22.77 -8.55 -6.50
N VAL A 462 -22.74 -7.40 -7.18
CA VAL A 462 -23.42 -6.19 -6.72
C VAL A 462 -24.94 -6.39 -6.67
N ARG A 463 -25.52 -7.08 -7.66
CA ARG A 463 -26.96 -7.39 -7.66
C ARG A 463 -27.33 -8.32 -6.51
N THR A 464 -26.60 -9.40 -6.31
CA THR A 464 -26.85 -10.34 -5.21
C THR A 464 -26.64 -9.69 -3.85
N ALA A 465 -25.61 -8.85 -3.70
CA ALA A 465 -25.40 -8.08 -2.48
C ALA A 465 -26.54 -7.10 -2.22
N ALA A 466 -27.05 -6.41 -3.24
CA ALA A 466 -28.18 -5.49 -3.11
C ALA A 466 -29.48 -6.20 -2.70
N GLU A 467 -29.73 -7.39 -3.23
CA GLU A 467 -30.87 -8.25 -2.82
C GLU A 467 -30.75 -8.62 -1.33
N ARG A 468 -29.56 -9.05 -0.88
CA ARG A 468 -29.31 -9.37 0.55
C ARG A 468 -29.41 -8.14 1.45
N LEU A 469 -28.95 -6.98 0.98
CA LEU A 469 -29.08 -5.70 1.69
C LEU A 469 -30.54 -5.29 1.87
N ALA A 470 -31.38 -5.55 0.85
CA ALA A 470 -32.82 -5.30 0.91
C ALA A 470 -33.53 -6.17 1.97
N GLU A 471 -33.01 -7.37 2.23
CA GLU A 471 -33.52 -8.29 3.25
C GLU A 471 -33.00 -7.97 4.67
N SER A 472 -31.88 -7.24 4.78
CA SER A 472 -31.29 -6.86 6.06
C SER A 472 -32.07 -5.73 6.76
N LEU A 473 -32.26 -5.86 8.07
CA LEU A 473 -32.90 -4.84 8.91
C LEU A 473 -31.99 -3.65 9.20
N ASP A 474 -30.67 -3.86 9.22
CA ASP A 474 -29.71 -2.85 9.67
C ASP A 474 -29.37 -1.83 8.57
N PHE A 475 -29.29 -2.29 7.33
CA PHE A 475 -28.94 -1.45 6.18
C PHE A 475 -29.90 -0.26 5.95
N PRO A 476 -31.24 -0.43 5.94
CA PRO A 476 -32.17 0.70 5.86
C PRO A 476 -31.88 1.78 6.90
N THR A 477 -31.64 1.37 8.14
CA THR A 477 -31.42 2.30 9.24
C THR A 477 -30.06 3.01 9.12
N ALA A 478 -29.03 2.32 8.64
CA ALA A 478 -27.72 2.91 8.38
C ALA A 478 -27.78 3.94 7.24
N LEU A 479 -28.49 3.60 6.16
CA LEU A 479 -28.69 4.48 5.01
C LEU A 479 -29.51 5.74 5.39
N ASP A 480 -30.60 5.57 6.14
CA ASP A 480 -31.41 6.68 6.65
C ASP A 480 -30.61 7.60 7.57
N ARG A 481 -29.77 7.03 8.44
CA ARG A 481 -28.85 7.80 9.29
C ARG A 481 -27.86 8.58 8.46
N ALA A 482 -27.21 7.96 7.46
CA ALA A 482 -26.27 8.62 6.57
C ALA A 482 -26.91 9.79 5.82
N VAL A 483 -28.07 9.59 5.20
CA VAL A 483 -28.81 10.64 4.48
C VAL A 483 -29.22 11.77 5.43
N THR A 484 -29.69 11.44 6.64
CA THR A 484 -30.08 12.45 7.63
C THR A 484 -28.89 13.30 8.07
N THR A 485 -27.72 12.69 8.27
CA THR A 485 -26.48 13.39 8.60
C THR A 485 -26.05 14.31 7.47
N ILE A 486 -26.02 13.81 6.23
CA ILE A 486 -25.69 14.62 5.04
C ILE A 486 -26.67 15.78 4.88
N ARG A 487 -27.97 15.56 5.06
CA ARG A 487 -28.97 16.64 4.99
C ARG A 487 -28.70 17.74 6.01
N LYS A 488 -28.33 17.39 7.25
CA LYS A 488 -27.97 18.37 8.29
C LYS A 488 -26.70 19.14 7.92
N LEU A 489 -25.72 18.46 7.31
CA LEU A 489 -24.49 19.09 6.82
C LEU A 489 -24.77 20.10 5.69
N LEU A 490 -25.59 19.71 4.71
CA LEU A 490 -25.97 20.56 3.58
C LEU A 490 -26.88 21.74 3.96
N ALA A 491 -27.71 21.57 5.01
CA ALA A 491 -28.59 22.63 5.51
C ALA A 491 -27.86 23.70 6.35
N HIS A 492 -26.57 23.52 6.63
CA HIS A 492 -25.82 24.45 7.48
C HIS A 492 -25.51 25.75 6.71
N PRO A 493 -25.97 26.93 7.18
CA PRO A 493 -25.95 28.19 6.43
C PRO A 493 -24.55 28.83 6.27
N SER A 494 -23.50 28.17 6.77
CA SER A 494 -22.16 28.75 6.85
C SER A 494 -21.32 28.60 5.59
N GLY A 495 -21.81 27.95 4.52
CA GLY A 495 -21.14 27.87 3.20
C GLY A 495 -19.74 27.25 3.20
N ARG A 496 -19.25 26.76 4.35
CA ARG A 496 -17.90 26.20 4.56
C ARG A 496 -17.89 24.68 4.70
N VAL A 497 -19.05 24.03 4.61
CA VAL A 497 -19.15 22.57 4.77
C VAL A 497 -18.84 21.91 3.43
N ARG A 498 -17.82 21.04 3.41
CA ARG A 498 -17.41 20.32 2.19
C ARG A 498 -18.53 19.37 1.72
N PRO A 499 -18.93 19.39 0.44
CA PRO A 499 -19.98 18.53 -0.13
C PRO A 499 -19.54 17.07 -0.32
N ARG A 500 -18.29 16.74 -0.02
CA ARG A 500 -17.67 15.41 -0.23
C ARG A 500 -18.52 14.22 0.26
N PRO A 501 -19.11 14.21 1.48
CA PRO A 501 -19.98 13.12 1.90
C PRO A 501 -21.21 12.92 1.01
N ALA A 502 -21.79 14.01 0.52
CA ALA A 502 -22.94 13.95 -0.38
C ALA A 502 -22.54 13.42 -1.76
N GLN A 503 -21.41 13.88 -2.31
CA GLN A 503 -20.85 13.40 -3.57
C GLN A 503 -20.59 11.89 -3.51
N MET A 504 -19.93 11.42 -2.45
CA MET A 504 -19.62 10.01 -2.24
C MET A 504 -20.89 9.14 -2.13
N LEU A 505 -21.94 9.61 -1.45
CA LEU A 505 -23.21 8.88 -1.38
C LEU A 505 -23.93 8.83 -2.74
N LEU A 506 -23.88 9.91 -3.53
CA LEU A 506 -24.42 9.92 -4.90
C LEU A 506 -23.62 8.99 -5.82
N ALA A 507 -22.29 8.94 -5.66
CA ALA A 507 -21.43 8.01 -6.36
C ALA A 507 -21.77 6.55 -5.98
N PHE A 508 -21.95 6.24 -4.69
CA PHE A 508 -22.41 4.92 -4.23
C PHE A 508 -23.72 4.49 -4.90
N VAL A 509 -24.72 5.38 -4.96
CA VAL A 509 -25.99 5.11 -5.66
C VAL A 509 -25.77 4.85 -7.14
N THR A 510 -24.88 5.62 -7.77
CA THR A 510 -24.53 5.46 -9.19
C THR A 510 -23.91 4.10 -9.46
N VAL A 511 -22.98 3.64 -8.61
CA VAL A 511 -22.35 2.32 -8.75
C VAL A 511 -23.40 1.21 -8.72
N PHE A 512 -24.30 1.24 -7.75
CA PHE A 512 -25.37 0.25 -7.64
C PHE A 512 -26.31 0.29 -8.85
N GLY A 513 -26.77 1.48 -9.23
CA GLY A 513 -27.68 1.66 -10.35
C GLY A 513 -27.09 1.21 -11.68
N HIS A 514 -25.82 1.54 -11.93
CA HIS A 514 -25.10 1.16 -13.16
C HIS A 514 -24.89 -0.35 -13.26
N ARG A 515 -24.65 -1.03 -12.14
CA ARG A 515 -24.51 -2.50 -12.08
C ARG A 515 -25.85 -3.24 -12.16
N GLY A 516 -26.96 -2.51 -12.38
CA GLY A 516 -28.30 -3.07 -12.51
C GLY A 516 -28.88 -3.57 -11.18
N ALA A 517 -28.34 -3.11 -10.06
CA ALA A 517 -28.92 -3.32 -8.75
C ALA A 517 -29.94 -2.22 -8.49
N THR A 518 -31.20 -2.60 -8.26
CA THR A 518 -32.23 -1.64 -7.86
C THR A 518 -32.30 -1.59 -6.34
N LEU A 519 -32.39 -0.37 -5.78
CA LEU A 519 -32.67 -0.09 -4.37
C LEU A 519 -34.13 0.39 -4.17
N PRO A 520 -35.16 -0.33 -4.67
CA PRO A 520 -36.52 0.22 -4.78
C PRO A 520 -37.20 0.44 -3.43
N HIS A 521 -36.83 -0.33 -2.40
CA HIS A 521 -37.38 -0.20 -1.05
C HIS A 521 -36.93 1.09 -0.33
N TYR A 522 -35.93 1.79 -0.86
CA TYR A 522 -35.32 2.97 -0.25
C TYR A 522 -35.71 4.28 -0.93
N LYS A 523 -36.81 4.27 -1.70
CA LYS A 523 -37.32 5.44 -2.44
C LYS A 523 -37.50 6.69 -1.55
N PRO A 524 -38.08 6.63 -0.34
CA PRO A 524 -38.25 7.82 0.51
C PRO A 524 -36.89 8.44 0.90
N THR A 525 -35.94 7.59 1.29
CA THR A 525 -34.58 7.97 1.69
C THR A 525 -33.82 8.62 0.53
N MET A 526 -33.88 8.01 -0.66
CA MET A 526 -33.27 8.57 -1.86
C MET A 526 -33.91 9.88 -2.29
N THR A 527 -35.24 10.00 -2.16
CA THR A 527 -35.95 11.26 -2.45
C THR A 527 -35.51 12.36 -1.48
N MET A 528 -35.30 12.03 -0.20
CA MET A 528 -34.83 12.97 0.82
C MET A 528 -33.38 13.43 0.58
N LEU A 529 -32.48 12.51 0.21
CA LEU A 529 -31.12 12.86 -0.19
C LEU A 529 -31.15 13.81 -1.39
N SER A 530 -31.94 13.42 -2.38
CA SER A 530 -32.05 14.14 -3.63
C SER A 530 -32.60 15.56 -3.45
N SER A 531 -33.64 15.74 -2.61
CA SER A 531 -34.17 17.07 -2.31
C SER A 531 -33.15 17.91 -1.53
N ALA A 532 -32.45 17.32 -0.56
CA ALA A 532 -31.44 18.04 0.22
C ALA A 532 -30.27 18.55 -0.64
N VAL A 533 -29.81 17.72 -1.58
CA VAL A 533 -28.78 18.11 -2.55
C VAL A 533 -29.30 19.17 -3.51
N SER A 534 -30.54 19.02 -4.01
CA SER A 534 -31.21 20.00 -4.88
C SER A 534 -31.29 21.37 -4.23
N ASP A 535 -31.83 21.42 -3.01
CA ASP A 535 -32.00 22.67 -2.26
C ASP A 535 -30.66 23.36 -2.05
N HIS A 536 -29.59 22.58 -1.81
CA HIS A 536 -28.24 23.12 -1.63
C HIS A 536 -27.61 23.63 -2.94
N VAL A 537 -27.81 22.92 -4.05
CA VAL A 537 -27.33 23.33 -5.39
C VAL A 537 -28.06 24.60 -5.84
N CYS A 538 -29.39 24.65 -5.68
CA CYS A 538 -30.21 25.83 -6.03
C CYS A 538 -29.94 27.04 -5.12
N ALA A 539 -29.39 26.85 -3.93
CA ALA A 539 -29.02 27.94 -3.04
C ALA A 539 -27.76 28.73 -3.49
N GLY A 540 -27.10 28.35 -4.59
CA GLY A 540 -26.02 29.14 -5.20
C GLY A 540 -24.72 29.20 -4.39
N VAL A 541 -24.45 28.20 -3.54
CA VAL A 541 -23.21 28.16 -2.74
C VAL A 541 -22.01 27.78 -3.62
N GLN A 542 -20.85 28.41 -3.46
CA GLN A 542 -19.66 28.22 -4.32
C GLN A 542 -19.18 26.76 -4.45
N SER A 543 -19.46 25.87 -3.49
CA SER A 543 -19.13 24.43 -3.53
C SER A 543 -20.17 23.56 -4.27
N SER A 544 -21.12 24.15 -4.98
CA SER A 544 -22.27 23.45 -5.58
C SER A 544 -21.96 22.72 -6.89
N ARG A 545 -20.90 23.08 -7.61
CA ARG A 545 -20.65 22.58 -8.98
C ARG A 545 -20.40 21.08 -9.05
N GLU A 546 -19.40 20.57 -8.35
CA GLU A 546 -19.08 19.13 -8.33
C GLU A 546 -20.22 18.29 -7.79
N LEU A 547 -20.97 18.85 -6.82
CA LEU A 547 -22.14 18.23 -6.26
C LEU A 547 -23.29 18.16 -7.29
N ALA A 548 -23.48 19.20 -8.10
CA ALA A 548 -24.47 19.24 -9.18
C ALA A 548 -24.12 18.23 -10.30
N VAL A 549 -22.82 18.11 -10.65
CA VAL A 549 -22.31 17.09 -11.57
C VAL A 549 -22.60 15.68 -11.02
N SER A 550 -22.27 15.43 -9.75
CA SER A 550 -22.55 14.16 -9.07
C SER A 550 -24.05 13.85 -9.01
N LEU A 551 -24.88 14.87 -8.81
CA LEU A 551 -26.33 14.75 -8.83
C LEU A 551 -26.84 14.36 -10.21
N ALA A 552 -26.34 14.97 -11.28
CA ALA A 552 -26.77 14.65 -12.64
C ALA A 552 -26.40 13.22 -13.06
N ILE A 553 -25.22 12.74 -12.69
CA ILE A 553 -24.78 11.37 -12.95
C ILE A 553 -25.67 10.36 -12.20
N SER A 554 -26.03 10.68 -10.95
CA SER A 554 -26.81 9.79 -10.09
C SER A 554 -28.33 9.88 -10.28
N ALA A 555 -28.85 10.98 -10.85
CA ALA A 555 -30.29 11.24 -11.02
C ALA A 555 -31.09 10.11 -11.68
N PRO A 556 -30.60 9.41 -12.73
CA PRO A 556 -31.32 8.29 -13.33
C PRO A 556 -31.56 7.12 -12.36
N TYR A 557 -30.75 7.02 -11.31
CA TYR A 557 -30.76 5.92 -10.34
C TYR A 557 -31.44 6.29 -9.02
N LEU A 558 -31.79 7.57 -8.82
CA LEU A 558 -32.50 8.06 -7.64
C LEU A 558 -34.02 7.75 -7.73
N GLY A 559 -34.39 6.48 -7.48
CA GLY A 559 -35.77 6.03 -7.29
C GLY A 559 -36.35 5.16 -8.42
N ALA A 560 -37.54 4.60 -8.19
CA ALA A 560 -38.25 3.78 -9.19
C ALA A 560 -38.73 4.65 -10.37
N GLY A 561 -37.96 4.66 -11.45
CA GLY A 561 -38.20 5.47 -12.66
C GLY A 561 -37.18 6.61 -12.88
N GLY A 562 -36.21 6.78 -11.99
CA GLY A 562 -35.24 7.88 -12.03
C GLY A 562 -35.83 9.24 -11.66
N ARG A 563 -34.98 10.14 -11.15
CA ARG A 563 -35.33 11.53 -10.89
C ARG A 563 -35.18 12.37 -12.16
N THR A 564 -36.17 13.21 -12.44
CA THR A 564 -36.03 14.34 -13.37
C THR A 564 -35.47 15.54 -12.62
N LEU A 565 -34.39 16.12 -13.15
CA LEU A 565 -33.84 17.39 -12.64
C LEU A 565 -34.77 18.53 -13.05
N SER A 566 -34.84 19.58 -12.22
CA SER A 566 -35.52 20.82 -12.57
C SER A 566 -34.71 21.58 -13.63
N GLU A 567 -35.36 22.53 -14.33
CA GLU A 567 -34.64 23.35 -15.30
C GLU A 567 -33.54 24.19 -14.66
N GLU A 568 -33.79 24.71 -13.45
CA GLU A 568 -32.81 25.46 -12.67
C GLU A 568 -31.58 24.61 -12.29
N GLU A 569 -31.78 23.31 -12.00
CA GLU A 569 -30.68 22.39 -11.71
C GLU A 569 -29.84 22.08 -12.96
N VAL A 570 -30.49 21.89 -14.11
CA VAL A 570 -29.76 21.66 -15.37
C VAL A 570 -28.98 22.92 -15.75
N LEU A 571 -29.59 24.09 -15.61
CA LEU A 571 -28.94 25.37 -15.89
C LEU A 571 -27.77 25.65 -14.93
N SER A 572 -27.85 25.29 -13.64
CA SER A 572 -26.73 25.46 -12.72
C SER A 572 -25.54 24.54 -13.01
N ILE A 573 -25.77 23.39 -13.65
CA ILE A 573 -24.71 22.51 -14.16
C ILE A 573 -24.05 23.11 -15.41
N LEU A 574 -24.86 23.62 -16.34
CA LEU A 574 -24.36 24.21 -17.61
C LEU A 574 -23.64 25.53 -17.38
N TYR A 575 -24.16 26.35 -16.47
CA TYR A 575 -23.73 27.71 -16.20
C TYR A 575 -23.48 27.91 -14.69
N PRO A 576 -22.39 27.35 -14.14
CA PRO A 576 -22.05 27.61 -12.75
C PRO A 576 -21.84 29.11 -12.54
N GLU A 577 -22.43 29.68 -11.48
CA GLU A 577 -22.28 31.10 -11.16
C GLU A 577 -20.79 31.47 -11.07
N GLN A 578 -20.33 32.32 -11.99
CA GLN A 578 -18.92 32.72 -12.03
C GLN A 578 -18.57 33.57 -10.79
N PRO A 579 -17.42 33.32 -10.14
CA PRO A 579 -16.88 34.30 -9.20
C PRO A 579 -16.65 35.63 -9.93
N GLN A 580 -16.98 36.75 -9.29
CA GLN A 580 -16.93 38.11 -9.86
C GLN A 580 -15.54 38.56 -10.36
N ASP A 581 -14.51 37.73 -10.17
CA ASP A 581 -13.14 37.95 -10.63
C ASP A 581 -12.77 36.92 -11.73
N ALA A 582 -13.32 37.03 -12.94
CA ALA A 582 -12.98 36.14 -14.05
C ALA A 582 -12.61 36.92 -15.33
N SER A 583 -11.30 37.16 -15.50
CA SER A 583 -10.67 37.48 -16.79
C SER A 583 -10.16 36.21 -17.50
N SER A 584 -10.38 35.03 -16.93
CA SER A 584 -10.20 33.75 -17.60
C SER A 584 -11.48 33.40 -18.38
N SER A 585 -11.36 33.41 -19.70
CA SER A 585 -12.30 32.83 -20.66
C SER A 585 -12.96 31.57 -20.10
N SER A 586 -14.29 31.49 -20.15
CA SER A 586 -15.09 30.33 -19.76
C SER A 586 -14.60 29.06 -20.47
N ALA A 587 -13.73 28.29 -19.82
CA ALA A 587 -13.34 26.99 -20.30
C ALA A 587 -14.57 26.07 -20.17
N LEU A 588 -15.04 25.58 -21.31
CA LEU A 588 -16.14 24.62 -21.37
C LEU A 588 -15.72 23.35 -20.62
N ASP A 589 -16.54 22.92 -19.66
CA ASP A 589 -16.18 21.85 -18.74
C ASP A 589 -16.63 20.48 -19.22
N LEU A 590 -15.65 19.59 -19.44
CA LEU A 590 -15.85 18.22 -19.86
C LEU A 590 -16.61 17.38 -18.84
N LEU A 591 -16.49 17.67 -17.54
CA LEU A 591 -17.22 16.96 -16.48
C LEU A 591 -18.71 17.28 -16.54
N CYS A 592 -19.07 18.55 -16.71
CA CYS A 592 -20.46 18.96 -16.94
C CYS A 592 -21.02 18.32 -18.21
N ALA A 593 -20.25 18.30 -19.31
CA ALA A 593 -20.68 17.67 -20.55
C ALA A 593 -20.91 16.15 -20.39
N ALA A 594 -20.02 15.46 -19.66
CA ALA A 594 -20.17 14.04 -19.35
C ALA A 594 -21.40 13.76 -18.48
N ALA A 595 -21.64 14.58 -17.44
CA ALA A 595 -22.76 14.42 -16.53
C ALA A 595 -24.11 14.67 -17.21
N VAL A 596 -24.24 15.75 -17.99
CA VAL A 596 -25.46 16.04 -18.76
C VAL A 596 -25.69 14.96 -19.81
N SER A 597 -24.65 14.50 -20.49
CA SER A 597 -24.76 13.40 -21.46
C SER A 597 -25.26 12.12 -20.80
N SER A 598 -24.68 11.74 -19.66
CA SER A 598 -25.07 10.56 -18.89
C SER A 598 -26.52 10.66 -18.40
N TYR A 599 -26.93 11.84 -17.91
CA TYR A 599 -28.29 12.12 -17.49
C TYR A 599 -29.30 11.90 -18.63
N LEU A 600 -29.04 12.47 -19.81
CA LEU A 600 -29.89 12.32 -21.00
C LEU A 600 -30.01 10.87 -21.46
N LEU A 601 -28.89 10.14 -21.44
CA LEU A 601 -28.84 8.75 -21.91
C LEU A 601 -29.59 7.78 -20.98
N CYS A 602 -29.52 8.02 -19.68
CA CYS A 602 -30.09 7.12 -18.69
C CYS A 602 -31.53 7.50 -18.29
N SER A 603 -31.97 8.73 -18.53
CA SER A 603 -33.33 9.18 -18.17
C SER A 603 -34.23 9.39 -19.39
N SER A 604 -35.14 8.44 -19.63
CA SER A 604 -36.15 8.57 -20.70
C SER A 604 -37.21 9.64 -20.39
N SER A 605 -37.51 9.88 -19.11
CA SER A 605 -38.45 10.90 -18.65
C SER A 605 -37.88 12.32 -18.71
N ALA A 606 -36.55 12.47 -18.55
CA ALA A 606 -35.88 13.78 -18.61
C ALA A 606 -36.16 14.53 -19.91
N LEU A 607 -36.05 13.85 -21.05
CA LEU A 607 -36.26 14.45 -22.37
C LEU A 607 -37.70 14.92 -22.59
N GLN A 608 -38.67 14.31 -21.93
CA GLN A 608 -40.07 14.70 -22.01
C GLN A 608 -40.40 15.88 -21.10
N SER A 609 -39.67 16.06 -20.00
CA SER A 609 -39.91 17.12 -19.02
C SER A 609 -39.20 18.45 -19.32
N MET A 610 -38.15 18.46 -20.16
CA MET A 610 -37.42 19.70 -20.49
C MET A 610 -38.21 20.61 -21.43
N SER A 611 -38.20 21.93 -21.18
CA SER A 611 -38.67 22.91 -22.15
C SER A 611 -37.85 22.90 -23.43
N ALA A 612 -38.45 23.38 -24.53
CA ALA A 612 -37.77 23.53 -25.81
C ALA A 612 -36.52 24.44 -25.71
N LEU A 613 -36.56 25.45 -24.84
CA LEU A 613 -35.43 26.34 -24.60
C LEU A 613 -34.28 25.59 -23.93
N LEU A 614 -34.55 24.84 -22.86
CA LEU A 614 -33.52 24.07 -22.17
C LEU A 614 -32.89 23.00 -23.07
N LYS A 615 -33.68 22.37 -23.94
CA LYS A 615 -33.17 21.43 -24.95
C LYS A 615 -32.19 22.11 -25.91
N ALA A 616 -32.42 23.37 -26.28
CA ALA A 616 -31.53 24.15 -27.15
C ALA A 616 -30.23 24.50 -26.44
N GLU A 617 -30.31 24.95 -25.19
CA GLU A 617 -29.14 25.25 -24.35
C GLU A 617 -28.25 24.01 -24.15
N VAL A 618 -28.87 22.86 -23.82
CA VAL A 618 -28.14 21.59 -23.65
C VAL A 618 -27.52 21.13 -24.98
N TRP A 619 -28.23 21.29 -26.10
CA TRP A 619 -27.70 20.97 -27.42
C TRP A 619 -26.48 21.81 -27.77
N ASP A 620 -26.57 23.13 -27.59
CA ASP A 620 -25.49 24.05 -27.90
C ASP A 620 -24.27 23.77 -27.02
N PHE A 621 -24.46 23.56 -25.72
CA PHE A 621 -23.38 23.20 -24.80
C PHE A 621 -22.66 21.90 -25.19
N LEU A 622 -23.42 20.83 -25.46
CA LEU A 622 -22.87 19.54 -25.85
C LEU A 622 -22.20 19.58 -27.23
N ARG A 623 -22.80 20.29 -28.20
CA ARG A 623 -22.22 20.53 -29.52
C ARG A 623 -20.87 21.23 -29.40
N ASP A 624 -20.80 22.28 -28.59
CA ASP A 624 -19.58 23.07 -28.44
C ASP A 624 -18.48 22.25 -27.74
N ALA A 625 -18.83 21.45 -26.72
CA ALA A 625 -17.92 20.49 -26.08
C ALA A 625 -17.32 19.50 -27.08
N LEU A 626 -18.16 18.90 -27.93
CA LEU A 626 -17.73 17.94 -28.92
C LEU A 626 -16.88 18.59 -30.02
N THR A 627 -17.21 19.83 -30.41
CA THR A 627 -16.43 20.62 -31.38
C THR A 627 -15.03 20.89 -30.85
N LEU A 628 -14.90 21.37 -29.60
CA LEU A 628 -13.61 21.59 -28.94
C LEU A 628 -12.79 20.30 -28.80
N THR A 629 -13.47 19.17 -28.57
CA THR A 629 -12.85 17.84 -28.50
C THR A 629 -12.26 17.42 -29.85
N ILE A 630 -13.01 17.57 -30.94
CA ILE A 630 -12.55 17.23 -32.30
C ILE A 630 -11.43 18.18 -32.76
N GLU A 631 -11.50 19.47 -32.38
CA GLU A 631 -10.46 20.46 -32.67
C GLU A 631 -9.20 20.32 -31.79
N ARG A 632 -9.18 19.40 -30.82
CA ARG A 632 -8.08 19.22 -29.84
C ARG A 632 -7.75 20.51 -29.10
N ARG A 633 -8.78 21.24 -28.65
CA ARG A 633 -8.61 22.45 -27.84
C ARG A 633 -8.33 22.16 -26.37
N PHE A 634 -8.60 20.94 -25.92
CA PHE A 634 -8.21 20.44 -24.60
C PHE A 634 -6.74 19.98 -24.63
N VAL A 635 -6.00 20.29 -23.55
CA VAL A 635 -4.56 20.02 -23.43
C VAL A 635 -4.29 19.35 -22.09
N GLY A 636 -3.31 18.44 -22.03
CA GLY A 636 -2.93 17.76 -20.78
C GLY A 636 -3.92 16.67 -20.40
N GLU A 637 -4.33 16.63 -19.13
CA GLU A 637 -5.24 15.62 -18.59
C GLU A 637 -6.64 15.68 -19.23
N ASP A 638 -7.09 16.89 -19.58
CA ASP A 638 -8.37 17.12 -20.26
C ASP A 638 -8.40 16.53 -21.69
N GLU A 639 -7.25 16.37 -22.34
CA GLU A 639 -7.19 15.76 -23.68
C GLU A 639 -7.64 14.30 -23.61
N ALA A 640 -7.13 13.52 -22.66
CA ALA A 640 -7.54 12.13 -22.47
C ALA A 640 -9.02 12.02 -22.08
N MET A 641 -9.50 12.88 -21.19
CA MET A 641 -10.90 12.91 -20.77
C MET A 641 -11.83 13.27 -21.94
N SER A 642 -11.45 14.24 -22.78
CA SER A 642 -12.25 14.65 -23.93
C SER A 642 -12.52 13.48 -24.89
N VAL A 643 -11.53 12.62 -25.11
CA VAL A 643 -11.68 11.41 -25.94
C VAL A 643 -12.66 10.41 -25.32
N LEU A 644 -12.62 10.24 -24.00
CA LEU A 644 -13.54 9.36 -23.28
C LEU A 644 -14.99 9.87 -23.36
N VAL A 645 -15.18 11.17 -23.17
CA VAL A 645 -16.49 11.82 -23.09
C VAL A 645 -17.12 12.03 -24.46
N ALA A 646 -16.32 12.14 -25.54
CA ALA A 646 -16.79 12.38 -26.91
C ALA A 646 -17.93 11.45 -27.36
N HIS A 647 -17.81 10.15 -27.08
CA HIS A 647 -18.84 9.16 -27.41
C HIS A 647 -20.14 9.36 -26.62
N LEU A 648 -20.03 9.68 -25.33
CA LEU A 648 -21.20 9.97 -24.50
C LEU A 648 -21.95 11.20 -25.02
N ILE A 649 -21.21 12.25 -25.39
CA ILE A 649 -21.79 13.46 -25.98
C ILE A 649 -22.48 13.15 -27.32
N GLY A 650 -21.82 12.40 -28.21
CA GLY A 650 -22.39 12.03 -29.51
C GLY A 650 -23.71 11.25 -29.37
N ARG A 651 -23.75 10.27 -28.46
CA ARG A 651 -24.98 9.53 -28.16
C ARG A 651 -26.05 10.40 -27.49
N ALA A 652 -25.67 11.28 -26.58
CA ALA A 652 -26.61 12.17 -25.91
C ALA A 652 -27.28 13.13 -26.91
N LEU A 653 -26.51 13.71 -27.84
CA LEU A 653 -27.02 14.53 -28.94
C LEU A 653 -27.96 13.73 -29.85
N SER A 654 -27.60 12.49 -30.20
CA SER A 654 -28.48 11.59 -30.97
C SER A 654 -29.84 11.40 -30.29
N ARG A 655 -29.80 11.13 -28.98
CA ARG A 655 -31.00 10.88 -28.18
C ARG A 655 -31.84 12.14 -28.00
N LEU A 656 -31.20 13.28 -27.76
CA LEU A 656 -31.86 14.59 -27.66
C LEU A 656 -32.61 14.91 -28.95
N ARG A 657 -31.99 14.66 -30.11
CA ARG A 657 -32.64 14.79 -31.42
C ARG A 657 -33.82 13.85 -31.58
N GLY A 658 -33.64 12.56 -31.27
CA GLY A 658 -34.68 11.53 -31.45
C GLY A 658 -35.91 11.72 -30.56
N CYS A 659 -35.80 12.49 -29.48
CA CYS A 659 -36.88 12.75 -28.52
C CYS A 659 -37.41 14.20 -28.54
N SER A 660 -37.04 15.00 -29.55
CA SER A 660 -37.46 16.40 -29.68
C SER A 660 -38.43 16.62 -30.84
N ASP A 661 -39.19 17.72 -30.78
CA ASP A 661 -40.15 18.09 -31.82
C ASP A 661 -39.46 18.47 -33.13
N THR A 662 -40.18 18.36 -34.24
CA THR A 662 -39.66 18.64 -35.59
C THR A 662 -39.05 20.03 -35.71
N VAL A 663 -39.68 21.04 -35.08
CA VAL A 663 -39.21 22.43 -35.06
C VAL A 663 -37.83 22.56 -34.40
N PHE A 664 -37.58 21.83 -33.31
CA PHE A 664 -36.28 21.81 -32.65
C PHE A 664 -35.22 21.15 -33.53
N VAL A 665 -35.57 20.02 -34.15
CA VAL A 665 -34.65 19.27 -35.00
C VAL A 665 -34.25 20.08 -36.24
N GLU A 666 -35.20 20.81 -36.84
CA GLU A 666 -34.94 21.75 -37.94
C GLU A 666 -34.00 22.87 -37.48
N HIS A 667 -34.31 23.52 -36.36
CA HIS A 667 -33.47 24.58 -35.80
C HIS A 667 -32.03 24.12 -35.50
N ALA A 668 -31.88 22.98 -34.84
CA ALA A 668 -30.57 22.39 -34.53
C ALA A 668 -29.79 22.02 -35.78
N ALA A 669 -30.47 21.55 -36.84
CA ALA A 669 -29.86 21.17 -38.12
C ALA A 669 -29.48 22.37 -39.00
N GLU A 670 -30.24 23.47 -38.93
CA GLU A 670 -29.99 24.73 -39.65
C GLU A 670 -28.84 25.55 -39.04
N SER A 671 -28.45 25.26 -37.80
CA SER A 671 -27.32 25.92 -37.16
C SER A 671 -26.01 25.70 -37.93
N SER A 672 -25.37 26.80 -38.32
CA SER A 672 -24.06 26.80 -39.00
C SER A 672 -22.98 26.06 -38.17
N TRP A 673 -23.04 26.15 -36.85
CA TRP A 673 -22.14 25.44 -35.94
C TRP A 673 -22.33 23.93 -35.99
N THR A 674 -23.58 23.46 -36.04
CA THR A 674 -23.88 22.03 -36.22
C THR A 674 -23.37 21.51 -37.57
N SER A 675 -23.49 22.33 -38.62
CA SER A 675 -22.95 22.01 -39.94
C SER A 675 -21.42 21.93 -39.96
N SER A 676 -20.75 22.82 -39.22
CA SER A 676 -19.30 22.83 -39.03
C SER A 676 -18.85 21.57 -38.29
N LEU A 677 -19.49 21.24 -37.15
CA LEU A 677 -19.22 20.04 -36.38
C LEU A 677 -19.35 18.78 -37.24
N ARG A 678 -20.39 18.69 -38.09
CA ARG A 678 -20.57 17.58 -39.02
C ARG A 678 -19.41 17.49 -40.03
N SER A 679 -19.01 18.61 -40.62
CA SER A 679 -17.90 18.64 -41.56
C SER A 679 -16.57 18.24 -40.91
N GLN A 680 -16.31 18.70 -39.68
CA GLN A 680 -15.11 18.37 -38.92
C GLN A 680 -15.07 16.89 -38.53
N ARG A 681 -16.19 16.33 -38.07
CA ARG A 681 -16.32 14.89 -37.79
C ARG A 681 -16.11 14.06 -39.05
N ASP A 682 -16.74 14.43 -40.16
CA ASP A 682 -16.57 13.73 -41.44
C ASP A 682 -15.13 13.75 -41.92
N ALA A 683 -14.43 14.88 -41.75
CA ALA A 683 -13.00 14.98 -42.04
C ALA A 683 -12.18 14.07 -41.12
N LEU A 684 -12.55 13.95 -39.83
CA LEU A 684 -11.89 13.06 -38.87
C LEU A 684 -12.11 11.58 -39.21
N VAL A 685 -13.33 11.18 -39.60
CA VAL A 685 -13.67 9.79 -39.93
C VAL A 685 -13.10 9.38 -41.29
N LYS A 686 -13.14 10.26 -42.30
CA LYS A 686 -12.65 9.97 -43.67
C LYS A 686 -11.14 10.12 -43.84
N SER A 687 -10.44 10.73 -42.89
CA SER A 687 -8.97 10.86 -42.95
C SER A 687 -8.31 9.53 -42.61
N ASP A 688 -7.98 8.72 -43.60
CA ASP A 688 -7.25 7.46 -43.38
C ASP A 688 -5.73 7.70 -43.40
N SER A 689 -5.27 8.66 -42.60
CA SER A 689 -3.85 9.06 -42.58
C SER A 689 -3.04 8.11 -41.70
N PRO A 690 -2.01 7.44 -42.22
CA PRO A 690 -1.11 6.62 -41.40
C PRO A 690 -0.30 7.46 -40.38
N GLN A 691 -0.30 8.79 -40.51
CA GLN A 691 0.34 9.75 -39.60
C GLN A 691 -0.58 10.23 -38.46
N ASP A 692 -1.79 9.70 -38.32
CA ASP A 692 -2.65 10.12 -37.21
C ASP A 692 -2.07 9.70 -35.85
N ASP A 693 -1.95 10.69 -34.96
CA ASP A 693 -1.64 10.50 -33.55
C ASP A 693 -2.67 9.58 -32.89
N TYR A 694 -2.26 8.91 -31.81
CA TYR A 694 -3.09 7.98 -31.03
C TYR A 694 -4.48 8.55 -30.68
N VAL A 695 -4.53 9.82 -30.24
CA VAL A 695 -5.76 10.53 -29.87
C VAL A 695 -6.77 10.60 -31.04
N ARG A 696 -6.31 10.89 -32.27
CA ARG A 696 -7.20 10.94 -33.45
C ARG A 696 -7.74 9.58 -33.83
N LYS A 697 -6.92 8.53 -33.71
CA LYS A 697 -7.35 7.15 -33.97
C LYS A 697 -8.41 6.72 -32.98
N GLU A 698 -8.24 7.03 -31.70
CA GLU A 698 -9.19 6.69 -30.66
C GLU A 698 -10.50 7.49 -30.78
N LEU A 699 -10.44 8.80 -31.04
CA LEU A 699 -11.62 9.62 -31.34
C LEU A 699 -12.39 9.09 -32.55
N ARG A 700 -11.69 8.72 -33.63
CA ARG A 700 -12.29 8.11 -34.82
C ARG A 700 -13.00 6.81 -34.45
N ALA A 701 -12.33 5.91 -33.75
CA ALA A 701 -12.90 4.62 -33.35
C ALA A 701 -14.18 4.79 -32.52
N ARG A 702 -14.20 5.76 -31.61
CA ARG A 702 -15.34 6.02 -30.71
C ARG A 702 -16.51 6.77 -31.35
N LEU A 703 -16.24 7.65 -32.32
CA LEU A 703 -17.28 8.45 -33.00
C LEU A 703 -17.81 7.82 -34.29
N ALA A 704 -17.09 6.84 -34.87
CA ALA A 704 -17.53 6.08 -36.04
C ALA A 704 -18.88 5.35 -35.86
N PRO A 705 -19.18 4.64 -34.75
CA PRO A 705 -20.45 3.94 -34.59
C PRO A 705 -21.67 4.87 -34.48
N ASP A 706 -21.47 6.16 -34.17
CA ASP A 706 -22.57 7.13 -34.03
C ASP A 706 -22.95 7.76 -35.40
N GLU A 707 -22.47 7.21 -36.53
CA GLU A 707 -22.65 7.72 -37.89
C GLU A 707 -24.10 7.78 -38.34
N GLU A 708 -24.91 6.76 -38.03
CA GLU A 708 -26.32 6.68 -38.45
C GLU A 708 -27.26 7.57 -37.63
N LEU A 709 -26.93 7.91 -36.38
CA LEU A 709 -27.89 8.42 -35.40
C LEU A 709 -27.95 9.96 -35.30
N ILE A 710 -26.81 10.67 -35.37
CA ILE A 710 -26.82 12.13 -35.13
C ILE A 710 -27.31 12.92 -36.36
N PHE A 711 -27.08 12.45 -37.60
CA PHE A 711 -27.12 13.35 -38.76
C PHE A 711 -27.94 12.91 -39.99
N HIS A 712 -28.50 11.68 -40.04
CA HIS A 712 -29.11 11.19 -41.29
C HIS A 712 -30.51 11.73 -41.68
N LEU A 713 -31.34 12.25 -40.77
CA LEU A 713 -32.67 12.77 -41.16
C LEU A 713 -32.70 14.15 -41.86
N ALA A 714 -31.59 14.90 -41.93
CA ALA A 714 -31.59 16.20 -42.62
C ALA A 714 -31.61 16.06 -44.15
N GLN A 715 -31.22 14.90 -44.69
CA GLN A 715 -31.38 14.58 -46.12
C GLN A 715 -32.78 14.10 -46.46
N GLU A 716 -33.54 13.60 -45.47
CA GLU A 716 -34.91 13.15 -45.67
C GLU A 716 -35.92 14.29 -45.57
N SER A 717 -35.69 15.35 -44.78
CA SER A 717 -36.61 16.51 -44.76
C SER A 717 -36.59 17.35 -46.04
N HIS A 718 -35.47 17.38 -46.77
CA HIS A 718 -35.43 17.96 -48.13
C HIS A 718 -36.01 17.06 -49.22
N LYS A 719 -36.17 15.75 -48.95
CA LYS A 719 -36.83 14.80 -49.85
C LYS A 719 -38.31 14.55 -49.50
N SER A 720 -38.72 14.72 -48.24
CA SER A 720 -40.09 14.47 -47.77
C SER A 720 -41.08 15.59 -48.09
N TYR A 721 -40.59 16.74 -48.57
CA TYR A 721 -41.46 17.72 -49.25
C TYR A 721 -41.77 17.33 -50.71
N GLN A 722 -41.11 16.30 -51.25
CA GLN A 722 -41.34 15.81 -52.60
C GLN A 722 -41.97 14.41 -52.67
N ASP A 723 -41.85 13.56 -51.65
CA ASP A 723 -42.44 12.22 -51.66
C ASP A 723 -43.11 11.85 -50.32
N ASN A 724 -44.37 11.39 -50.43
CA ASN A 724 -45.23 10.65 -49.48
C ASN A 724 -46.31 11.47 -48.71
N ASP A 725 -47.64 11.30 -48.87
CA ASP A 725 -48.50 10.41 -49.66
C ASP A 725 -47.95 9.01 -50.00
N GLN A 726 -47.63 8.22 -48.96
CA GLN A 726 -47.89 6.77 -48.86
C GLN A 726 -47.10 6.12 -47.70
N ALA A 727 -47.87 5.65 -46.72
CA ALA A 727 -47.70 4.53 -45.77
C ALA A 727 -46.30 3.94 -45.44
N GLY A 728 -46.05 3.80 -44.12
CA GLY A 728 -46.15 2.47 -43.49
C GLY A 728 -44.87 1.82 -42.91
N PHE A 729 -44.67 2.01 -41.59
CA PHE A 729 -44.09 1.10 -40.56
C PHE A 729 -42.74 0.40 -40.73
N GLY A 730 -41.93 0.44 -39.65
CA GLY A 730 -41.20 -0.75 -39.16
C GLY A 730 -39.85 -0.50 -38.48
N THR A 731 -39.82 0.02 -37.26
CA THR A 731 -38.62 0.07 -36.40
C THR A 731 -38.52 -1.19 -35.54
N GLN A 732 -37.45 -1.98 -35.74
CA GLN A 732 -36.92 -2.91 -34.74
C GLN A 732 -35.41 -2.65 -34.64
N LEU A 733 -34.96 -2.08 -33.53
CA LEU A 733 -33.54 -1.99 -33.19
C LEU A 733 -33.30 -2.71 -31.86
N VAL A 734 -32.39 -3.67 -31.96
CA VAL A 734 -31.96 -4.62 -30.95
C VAL A 734 -31.05 -3.91 -29.95
N PHE A 735 -31.36 -4.02 -28.66
CA PHE A 735 -30.48 -3.62 -27.56
C PHE A 735 -29.28 -4.59 -27.49
N HIS A 736 -28.08 -4.13 -27.84
CA HIS A 736 -26.83 -4.83 -27.51
C HIS A 736 -25.87 -3.93 -26.72
N SER A 737 -25.51 -4.45 -25.54
CA SER A 737 -24.37 -4.18 -24.65
C SER A 737 -23.95 -2.74 -24.34
N PHE A 738 -24.28 -2.30 -23.12
CA PHE A 738 -23.82 -1.09 -22.42
C PHE A 738 -22.50 -1.28 -21.64
N ALA A 739 -21.73 -2.35 -21.88
CA ALA A 739 -20.77 -2.86 -20.91
C ALA A 739 -19.37 -2.22 -20.90
N ASP A 740 -18.93 -1.52 -21.96
CA ASP A 740 -17.47 -1.29 -22.15
C ASP A 740 -16.98 0.16 -22.01
N SER A 741 -17.83 1.13 -21.64
CA SER A 741 -17.46 2.56 -21.76
C SER A 741 -17.53 3.43 -20.50
N VAL A 742 -17.53 2.86 -19.29
CA VAL A 742 -17.53 3.65 -18.03
C VAL A 742 -16.22 3.47 -17.25
N PHE A 743 -15.17 4.13 -17.73
CA PHE A 743 -13.93 4.39 -17.00
C PHE A 743 -13.91 5.80 -16.35
N LEU A 744 -15.07 6.45 -16.20
CA LEU A 744 -15.18 7.86 -15.78
C LEU A 744 -15.48 8.08 -14.29
N ILE A 745 -15.50 7.03 -13.46
CA ILE A 745 -15.67 7.16 -12.01
C ILE A 745 -14.37 7.47 -11.23
N PRO A 746 -13.12 7.21 -11.70
CA PRO A 746 -11.92 7.63 -10.98
C PRO A 746 -11.76 9.17 -10.88
N VAL A 747 -12.42 9.92 -11.76
CA VAL A 747 -12.23 11.37 -11.88
C VAL A 747 -12.98 12.15 -10.78
N LEU A 748 -13.96 11.56 -10.11
CA LEU A 748 -14.62 12.17 -8.95
C LEU A 748 -13.79 12.07 -7.64
N LEU A 749 -12.63 11.41 -7.68
CA LEU A 749 -11.75 11.20 -6.52
C LEU A 749 -10.43 11.97 -6.60
N HIS A 750 -10.31 12.96 -7.50
CA HIS A 750 -9.13 13.82 -7.55
C HIS A 750 -9.27 15.02 -6.60
N ASP A 751 -8.65 14.90 -5.43
CA ASP A 751 -7.95 15.99 -4.74
C ASP A 751 -6.86 15.37 -3.85
N ALA A 752 -5.61 15.68 -4.19
CA ALA A 752 -4.45 15.64 -3.30
C ALA A 752 -4.07 17.08 -2.97
#